data_AF-A0A195D7V7-F1
#
_entry.id   AF-A0A195D7V7-F1
#
_cell.length_a   1.000
_cell.length_b   1.000
_cell.length_c   1.000
_cell.angle_alpha   90.00
_cell.angle_beta   90.00
_cell.angle_gamma   90.00
#
_symmetry.space_group_name_H-M   'P 1'
#
loop_
_entity.id
_entity.type
_entity.pdbx_description
1 polymer ?
#
loop_
_entity_poly.entity_id
_entity_poly.type
_entity_poly.pdbx_seq_one_letter_code
_entity_poly.pdbx_strand_id
1 'polypeptide(L)'
;MVTSGAVAFGKQKLTQELLMSMSMRETLSPTDHTREHAGTMLEPRAAAAVGQSGLMSLYDAMFAQYGVKIAQVLVTKPDFYNEETRKNLFSTLSELISLNIVPIINTNDAVSPPPDVDEEVAGSGGRRGIPLKDNDSLAAMLAAEVQADLLVLMSDVDGIYNLPPWQDGAKMLHTFSSDLRGTIKFGQKSKVGTGGMDSKVNAALWAMDRGVAVVICNGTQEKAIKSIMSGRKIGTFFTQAAGSSIPVEVIAENARVGSRVLQALRPEERAECIKTLADLLESRQSEILSANALDLEAASKKNLTKALLSRLSLTPAKLKSLSSGLHQIANDSLNNVGRVLRRTRLADGLELEQITVPIGVLLVIFESRPDSLPQVAALAMSSANGLLLKGGKEASYSNKYLMVLVKEALEKFGASNAISLVSTREDVGDLLSMEKHIDLIIPRGSSDLVRTIQEQSKHIPVLGHAEGICHVYVDKHMDVTKAMRIIKDSKCDYPAACNAMETLLIHESLMSGSFFSDVCSMLHKEGVKINSGPKLRELLTFGPPAAKSMRTEYSALECTIEVVSDVDDAISHIHKYGSNHTDVIVTEHASTAAHFEREVDSACVFHNASTRFADGYRFGLGAEVGISTTRIHARGPVGVDGLLTTKWILKGDGHAAADFAEGGSKTWLHQSLPLTESA
;
A
#
# COMPACT_ATOMS: atom_id res chain seq x y z
N MET A 1 -19.52 -19.14 24.24
CA MET A 1 -19.22 -19.89 23.00
C MET A 1 -20.45 -20.72 22.65
N VAL A 2 -20.98 -20.59 21.43
CA VAL A 2 -22.08 -21.44 20.95
C VAL A 2 -21.48 -22.62 20.20
N THR A 3 -21.95 -23.84 20.45
CA THR A 3 -21.43 -25.06 19.85
C THR A 3 -22.49 -25.80 19.04
N SER A 4 -22.06 -26.67 18.13
CA SER A 4 -22.91 -27.53 17.31
C SER A 4 -22.35 -28.96 17.25
N GLY A 5 -23.15 -29.91 16.79
CA GLY A 5 -22.70 -31.28 16.53
C GLY A 5 -23.05 -32.32 17.60
N ALA A 6 -23.82 -31.96 18.64
CA ALA A 6 -24.24 -32.91 19.69
C ALA A 6 -24.98 -34.11 19.10
N VAL A 7 -25.95 -33.89 18.21
CA VAL A 7 -26.70 -34.98 17.55
C VAL A 7 -25.79 -35.87 16.69
N ALA A 8 -24.86 -35.28 15.93
CA ALA A 8 -23.97 -36.03 15.04
C ALA A 8 -22.98 -36.91 15.84
N PHE A 9 -22.35 -36.32 16.87
CA PHE A 9 -21.44 -37.03 17.76
C PHE A 9 -22.16 -38.13 18.55
N GLY A 10 -23.37 -37.85 19.04
CA GLY A 10 -24.19 -38.83 19.74
C GLY A 10 -24.65 -39.99 18.85
N LYS A 11 -25.01 -39.73 17.59
CA LYS A 11 -25.32 -40.78 16.62
C LYS A 11 -24.13 -41.72 16.41
N GLN A 12 -22.92 -41.18 16.26
CA GLN A 12 -21.71 -42.00 16.12
C GLN A 12 -21.47 -42.87 17.36
N LYS A 13 -21.53 -42.27 18.56
CA LYS A 13 -21.32 -42.98 19.83
C LYS A 13 -22.38 -44.05 20.08
N LEU A 14 -23.66 -43.74 19.85
CA LEU A 14 -24.75 -44.71 19.99
C LEU A 14 -24.65 -45.83 18.96
N THR A 15 -24.26 -45.54 17.73
CA THR A 15 -24.05 -46.56 16.69
C THR A 15 -22.90 -47.49 17.09
N GLN A 16 -21.81 -46.95 17.64
CA GLN A 16 -20.69 -47.75 18.15
C GLN A 16 -21.10 -48.65 19.33
N GLU A 17 -21.86 -48.13 20.29
CA GLU A 17 -22.40 -48.92 21.42
C GLU A 17 -23.39 -50.00 20.98
N LEU A 18 -24.25 -49.68 20.00
CA LEU A 18 -25.13 -50.66 19.37
C LEU A 18 -24.31 -51.79 18.74
N LEU A 19 -23.28 -51.46 17.94
CA LEU A 19 -22.38 -52.45 17.32
C LEU A 19 -21.62 -53.30 18.36
N MET A 20 -21.19 -52.71 19.48
CA MET A 20 -20.48 -53.42 20.55
C MET A 20 -21.39 -54.34 21.37
N SER A 21 -22.68 -53.99 21.51
CA SER A 21 -23.68 -54.78 22.26
C SER A 21 -24.37 -55.87 21.43
N MET A 22 -24.08 -55.95 20.12
CA MET A 22 -24.71 -56.92 19.21
C MET A 22 -24.40 -58.38 19.56
N SER A 23 -23.18 -58.72 19.96
CA SER A 23 -22.85 -60.14 20.25
C SER A 23 -23.59 -60.67 21.47
N MET A 24 -23.76 -59.86 22.52
CA MET A 24 -24.53 -60.25 23.71
C MET A 24 -26.03 -60.33 23.43
N ARG A 25 -26.59 -59.42 22.61
CA ARG A 25 -28.02 -59.40 22.27
C ARG A 25 -28.43 -60.55 21.35
N GLU A 26 -27.63 -60.87 20.33
CA GLU A 26 -27.87 -62.03 19.45
C GLU A 26 -27.83 -63.37 20.22
N THR A 27 -27.08 -63.42 21.34
CA THR A 27 -27.00 -64.61 22.20
C THR A 27 -28.21 -64.76 23.14
N LEU A 28 -28.88 -63.65 23.51
CA LEU A 28 -30.00 -63.62 24.47
C LEU A 28 -31.39 -63.65 23.82
N SER A 29 -31.53 -63.26 22.54
CA SER A 29 -32.81 -63.27 21.81
C SER A 29 -32.62 -63.61 20.33
N PRO A 30 -32.86 -64.86 19.90
CA PRO A 30 -32.62 -65.32 18.52
C PRO A 30 -33.60 -64.77 17.47
N THR A 31 -34.68 -64.11 17.88
CA THR A 31 -35.75 -63.60 16.99
C THR A 31 -35.69 -62.08 16.77
N ASP A 32 -34.65 -61.40 17.25
CA ASP A 32 -34.55 -59.94 17.18
C ASP A 32 -33.95 -59.48 15.84
N HIS A 33 -34.80 -59.09 14.88
CA HIS A 33 -34.42 -58.62 13.55
C HIS A 33 -33.92 -57.15 13.52
N THR A 34 -33.19 -56.71 14.54
CA THR A 34 -32.61 -55.34 14.62
C THR A 34 -31.47 -55.08 13.62
N ARG A 35 -30.99 -56.15 12.95
CA ARG A 35 -29.91 -56.11 11.95
C ARG A 35 -30.21 -55.25 10.72
N GLU A 36 -31.47 -55.15 10.29
CA GLU A 36 -31.87 -54.37 9.11
C GLU A 36 -32.26 -52.92 9.41
N HIS A 37 -32.40 -52.54 10.70
CA HIS A 37 -32.96 -51.26 11.15
C HIS A 37 -32.02 -50.39 12.00
N ALA A 38 -30.76 -50.79 12.18
CA ALA A 38 -29.80 -50.07 13.04
C ALA A 38 -29.58 -48.59 12.64
N GLY A 39 -29.72 -48.25 11.36
CA GLY A 39 -29.59 -46.86 10.86
C GLY A 39 -30.86 -46.01 11.04
N THR A 40 -32.03 -46.62 11.18
CA THR A 40 -33.35 -45.95 11.19
C THR A 40 -33.99 -45.82 12.58
N MET A 41 -33.46 -46.48 13.61
CA MET A 41 -34.05 -46.49 14.96
C MET A 41 -33.49 -45.47 15.96
N LEU A 42 -32.46 -44.68 15.61
CA LEU A 42 -31.86 -43.74 16.57
C LEU A 42 -32.60 -42.40 16.60
N GLU A 43 -33.50 -42.30 17.59
CA GLU A 43 -34.15 -41.06 18.02
C GLU A 43 -33.14 -39.90 18.13
N PRO A 44 -33.30 -38.81 17.34
CA PRO A 44 -32.37 -37.67 17.35
C PRO A 44 -32.20 -37.03 18.73
N ARG A 45 -33.22 -37.10 19.58
CA ARG A 45 -33.21 -36.57 20.97
C ARG A 45 -32.27 -37.36 21.87
N ALA A 46 -32.32 -38.69 21.80
CA ALA A 46 -31.41 -39.56 22.53
C ALA A 46 -29.95 -39.33 22.08
N ALA A 47 -29.73 -39.18 20.77
CA ALA A 47 -28.44 -38.82 20.23
C ALA A 47 -27.95 -37.44 20.72
N ALA A 48 -28.80 -36.42 20.74
CA ALA A 48 -28.46 -35.11 21.32
C ALA A 48 -28.01 -35.21 22.79
N ALA A 49 -28.75 -35.93 23.63
CA ALA A 49 -28.42 -36.07 25.06
C ALA A 49 -27.05 -36.74 25.28
N VAL A 50 -26.81 -37.86 24.59
CA VAL A 50 -25.54 -38.61 24.69
C VAL A 50 -24.38 -37.80 24.12
N GLY A 51 -24.60 -37.14 23.00
CA GLY A 51 -23.55 -36.38 22.33
C GLY A 51 -23.16 -35.11 23.08
N GLN A 52 -24.12 -34.44 23.74
CA GLN A 52 -23.88 -33.25 24.53
C GLN A 52 -22.95 -33.52 25.72
N SER A 53 -23.12 -34.66 26.40
CA SER A 53 -22.21 -35.07 27.48
C SER A 53 -20.78 -35.25 26.96
N GLY A 54 -20.61 -35.92 25.81
CA GLY A 54 -19.29 -36.15 25.23
C GLY A 54 -18.61 -34.87 24.72
N LEU A 55 -19.36 -33.96 24.10
CA LEU A 55 -18.85 -32.65 23.69
C LEU A 55 -18.36 -31.84 24.89
N MET A 56 -19.11 -31.86 26.00
CA MET A 56 -18.72 -31.14 27.21
C MET A 56 -17.43 -31.70 27.81
N SER A 57 -17.25 -33.02 27.85
CA SER A 57 -16.00 -33.65 28.27
C SER A 57 -14.81 -33.25 27.38
N LEU A 58 -15.02 -33.12 26.07
CA LEU A 58 -13.99 -32.67 25.15
C LEU A 58 -13.59 -31.21 25.40
N TYR A 59 -14.58 -30.32 25.57
CA TYR A 59 -14.31 -28.93 25.90
C TYR A 59 -13.60 -28.81 27.25
N ASP A 60 -14.02 -29.56 28.26
CA ASP A 60 -13.39 -29.52 29.59
C ASP A 60 -11.92 -29.93 29.50
N ALA A 61 -11.63 -31.02 28.78
CA ALA A 61 -10.26 -31.48 28.55
C ALA A 61 -9.39 -30.46 27.77
N MET A 62 -9.95 -29.76 26.78
CA MET A 62 -9.23 -28.77 25.99
C MET A 62 -8.97 -27.47 26.78
N PHE A 63 -9.99 -26.93 27.46
CA PHE A 63 -9.88 -25.67 28.20
C PHE A 63 -9.09 -25.82 29.50
N ALA A 64 -9.11 -27.01 30.14
CA ALA A 64 -8.31 -27.30 31.32
C ALA A 64 -6.79 -27.15 31.06
N GLN A 65 -6.31 -27.43 29.86
CA GLN A 65 -4.89 -27.25 29.48
C GLN A 65 -4.44 -25.79 29.56
N TYR A 66 -5.39 -24.85 29.46
CA TYR A 66 -5.15 -23.41 29.52
C TYR A 66 -5.57 -22.79 30.87
N GLY A 67 -5.95 -23.61 31.86
CA GLY A 67 -6.41 -23.14 33.17
C GLY A 67 -7.76 -22.42 33.14
N VAL A 68 -8.55 -22.60 32.09
CA VAL A 68 -9.85 -21.93 31.90
C VAL A 68 -10.96 -22.87 32.34
N LYS A 69 -11.85 -22.38 33.21
CA LYS A 69 -13.06 -23.11 33.62
C LYS A 69 -14.18 -22.87 32.61
N ILE A 70 -14.99 -23.90 32.38
CA ILE A 70 -16.16 -23.83 31.49
C ILE A 70 -17.44 -24.16 32.26
N ALA A 71 -18.57 -23.65 31.77
CA ALA A 71 -19.90 -23.98 32.28
C ALA A 71 -20.84 -24.32 31.13
N GLN A 72 -21.71 -25.31 31.32
CA GLN A 72 -22.70 -25.68 30.32
C GLN A 72 -23.99 -24.89 30.53
N VAL A 73 -24.52 -24.32 29.46
CA VAL A 73 -25.83 -23.66 29.44
C VAL A 73 -26.63 -24.22 28.26
N LEU A 74 -27.76 -24.86 28.56
CA LEU A 74 -28.65 -25.42 27.54
C LEU A 74 -29.87 -24.52 27.39
N VAL A 75 -30.18 -24.15 26.16
CA VAL A 75 -31.26 -23.21 25.86
C VAL A 75 -32.30 -23.82 24.93
N THR A 76 -33.54 -23.37 25.07
CA THR A 76 -34.68 -23.75 24.24
C THR A 76 -35.29 -22.51 23.60
N LYS A 77 -36.15 -22.67 22.59
CA LYS A 77 -36.80 -21.53 21.92
C LYS A 77 -37.53 -20.59 22.92
N PRO A 78 -38.34 -21.08 23.88
CA PRO A 78 -39.05 -20.22 24.83
C PRO A 78 -38.15 -19.32 25.67
N ASP A 79 -36.91 -19.73 25.93
CA ASP A 79 -35.98 -18.98 26.79
C ASP A 79 -35.64 -17.59 26.24
N PHE A 80 -35.77 -17.39 24.93
CA PHE A 80 -35.54 -16.10 24.27
C PHE A 80 -36.80 -15.26 24.07
N TYR A 81 -37.99 -15.88 24.08
CA TYR A 81 -39.26 -15.19 23.84
C TYR A 81 -39.95 -14.73 25.12
N ASN A 82 -39.80 -15.48 26.22
CA ASN A 82 -40.33 -15.07 27.52
C ASN A 82 -39.33 -14.12 28.21
N GLU A 83 -39.80 -12.91 28.59
CA GLU A 83 -38.95 -11.89 29.19
C GLU A 83 -38.27 -12.32 30.49
N GLU A 84 -38.94 -13.13 31.30
CA GLU A 84 -38.44 -13.56 32.61
C GLU A 84 -37.31 -14.58 32.46
N THR A 85 -37.52 -15.63 31.66
CA THR A 85 -36.50 -16.63 31.36
C THR A 85 -35.31 -16.02 30.64
N ARG A 86 -35.57 -15.06 29.75
CA ARG A 86 -34.53 -14.31 29.03
C ARG A 86 -33.65 -13.51 30.00
N LYS A 87 -34.25 -12.78 30.94
CA LYS A 87 -33.50 -12.04 31.97
C LYS A 87 -32.66 -12.98 32.84
N ASN A 88 -33.21 -14.13 33.23
CA ASN A 88 -32.49 -15.12 34.03
C ASN A 88 -31.28 -15.68 33.27
N LEU A 89 -31.47 -16.09 32.01
CA LEU A 89 -30.40 -16.57 31.14
C LEU A 89 -29.25 -15.55 31.06
N PHE A 90 -29.56 -14.27 30.83
CA PHE A 90 -28.53 -13.23 30.73
C PHE A 90 -27.85 -12.91 32.05
N SER A 91 -28.60 -12.89 33.16
CA SER A 91 -28.01 -12.74 34.49
C SER A 91 -26.99 -13.84 34.75
N THR A 92 -27.34 -15.10 34.43
CA THR A 92 -26.42 -16.24 34.56
C THR A 92 -25.20 -16.11 33.66
N LEU A 93 -25.36 -15.75 32.38
CA LEU A 93 -24.24 -15.59 31.46
C LEU A 93 -23.29 -14.47 31.90
N SER A 94 -23.82 -13.34 32.35
CA SER A 94 -23.05 -12.21 32.85
C SER A 94 -22.25 -12.59 34.10
N GLU A 95 -22.88 -13.30 35.04
CA GLU A 95 -22.21 -13.77 36.26
C GLU A 95 -21.08 -14.77 35.94
N LEU A 96 -21.32 -15.75 35.07
CA LEU A 96 -20.30 -16.70 34.64
C LEU A 96 -19.09 -16.00 34.01
N ILE A 97 -19.32 -15.03 33.12
CA ILE A 97 -18.25 -14.26 32.48
C ILE A 97 -17.47 -13.44 33.52
N SER A 98 -18.15 -12.82 34.50
CA SER A 98 -17.50 -12.06 35.58
C SER A 98 -16.60 -12.92 36.49
N LEU A 99 -16.90 -14.23 36.58
CA LEU A 99 -16.11 -15.22 37.30
C LEU A 99 -14.96 -15.82 36.46
N ASN A 100 -14.70 -15.28 35.25
CA ASN A 100 -13.76 -15.85 34.26
C ASN A 100 -14.10 -17.29 33.87
N ILE A 101 -15.38 -17.65 33.86
CA ILE A 101 -15.86 -18.96 33.40
C ILE A 101 -16.42 -18.78 31.98
N VAL A 102 -15.98 -19.62 31.04
CA VAL A 102 -16.46 -19.57 29.65
C VAL A 102 -17.78 -20.36 29.52
N PRO A 103 -18.92 -19.72 29.22
CA PRO A 103 -20.17 -20.43 29.00
C PRO A 103 -20.17 -21.13 27.63
N ILE A 104 -20.43 -22.43 27.64
CA ILE A 104 -20.62 -23.28 26.46
C ILE A 104 -22.13 -23.45 26.28
N ILE A 105 -22.67 -22.82 25.23
CA ILE A 105 -24.10 -22.71 24.99
C ILE A 105 -24.49 -23.60 23.81
N ASN A 106 -25.55 -24.39 23.97
CA ASN A 106 -26.12 -25.20 22.89
C ASN A 106 -27.64 -25.30 23.03
N THR A 107 -28.35 -25.62 21.95
CA THR A 107 -29.77 -25.92 22.00
C THR A 107 -30.01 -27.22 22.77
N ASN A 108 -31.05 -27.25 23.61
CA ASN A 108 -31.46 -28.45 24.32
C ASN A 108 -32.35 -29.32 23.43
N ASP A 109 -31.73 -29.94 22.43
CA ASP A 109 -32.43 -30.79 21.46
C ASP A 109 -33.06 -32.04 22.09
N ALA A 110 -32.63 -32.43 23.31
CA ALA A 110 -33.17 -33.57 24.03
C ALA A 110 -34.64 -33.37 24.47
N VAL A 111 -35.05 -32.13 24.73
CA VAL A 111 -36.39 -31.76 25.21
C VAL A 111 -37.15 -30.84 24.26
N SER A 112 -36.52 -30.41 23.17
CA SER A 112 -37.15 -29.51 22.19
C SER A 112 -38.15 -30.25 21.29
N PRO A 113 -39.30 -29.62 20.94
CA PRO A 113 -40.24 -30.17 19.96
C PRO A 113 -39.59 -30.28 18.57
N PRO A 114 -40.07 -31.18 17.69
CA PRO A 114 -39.59 -31.26 16.31
C PRO A 114 -39.75 -29.90 15.61
N PRO A 115 -38.88 -29.55 14.64
CA PRO A 115 -39.03 -28.31 13.90
C PRO A 115 -40.32 -28.36 13.06
N ASP A 116 -41.35 -27.63 13.46
CA ASP A 116 -42.49 -27.33 12.60
C ASP A 116 -42.04 -26.48 11.40
N VAL A 117 -42.63 -26.77 10.24
CA VAL A 117 -42.11 -26.30 8.94
C VAL A 117 -42.46 -24.83 8.67
N ASP A 118 -43.51 -24.27 9.27
CA ASP A 118 -43.98 -22.91 8.97
C ASP A 118 -44.56 -22.19 10.20
N GLU A 119 -43.69 -21.61 11.05
CA GLU A 119 -44.11 -20.52 11.95
C GLU A 119 -43.36 -19.24 11.58
N GLU A 120 -44.08 -18.31 10.93
CA GLU A 120 -43.68 -16.90 10.88
C GLU A 120 -43.87 -16.29 12.27
N VAL A 121 -42.76 -16.00 12.96
CA VAL A 121 -42.81 -15.38 14.28
C VAL A 121 -43.01 -13.87 14.13
N ALA A 122 -44.24 -13.42 14.33
CA ALA A 122 -44.56 -12.01 14.54
C ALA A 122 -44.06 -11.58 15.94
N GLY A 123 -42.94 -10.86 15.99
CA GLY A 123 -42.48 -10.21 17.22
C GLY A 123 -43.41 -9.04 17.59
N SER A 124 -43.85 -8.99 18.86
CA SER A 124 -44.50 -7.79 19.39
C SER A 124 -43.49 -6.63 19.41
N GLY A 125 -43.83 -5.51 18.76
CA GLY A 125 -42.99 -4.30 18.74
C GLY A 125 -42.26 -3.99 17.43
N GLY A 126 -42.74 -4.45 16.28
CA GLY A 126 -42.30 -3.95 14.96
C GLY A 126 -40.90 -4.37 14.51
N ARG A 127 -40.20 -5.23 15.26
CA ARG A 127 -38.91 -5.82 14.87
C ARG A 127 -39.12 -7.28 14.43
N ARG A 128 -38.86 -7.60 13.15
CA ARG A 128 -38.89 -8.98 12.65
C ARG A 128 -37.89 -9.85 13.44
N GLY A 129 -38.37 -10.93 14.05
CA GLY A 129 -37.53 -11.92 14.75
C GLY A 129 -36.83 -12.84 13.74
N ILE A 130 -35.62 -13.33 14.08
CA ILE A 130 -35.04 -14.48 13.37
C ILE A 130 -35.64 -15.75 13.98
N PRO A 131 -36.17 -16.68 13.18
CA PRO A 131 -36.61 -17.97 13.69
C PRO A 131 -35.38 -18.78 14.11
N LEU A 132 -35.35 -19.25 15.36
CA LEU A 132 -34.27 -20.07 15.92
C LEU A 132 -34.30 -21.47 15.26
N LYS A 133 -33.69 -21.57 14.08
CA LYS A 133 -33.62 -22.78 13.23
C LYS A 133 -32.28 -23.50 13.33
N ASP A 134 -31.19 -22.78 13.57
CA ASP A 134 -29.82 -23.30 13.64
C ASP A 134 -28.97 -22.57 14.70
N ASN A 135 -27.79 -23.12 14.98
CA ASN A 135 -26.85 -22.57 15.95
C ASN A 135 -26.24 -21.22 15.52
N ASP A 136 -26.22 -20.93 14.22
CA ASP A 136 -25.81 -19.64 13.68
C ASP A 136 -26.80 -18.55 14.12
N SER A 137 -28.10 -18.82 14.00
CA SER A 137 -29.18 -17.94 14.49
C SER A 137 -29.14 -17.76 16.01
N LEU A 138 -28.88 -18.85 16.76
CA LEU A 138 -28.71 -18.79 18.22
C LEU A 138 -27.53 -17.88 18.61
N ALA A 139 -26.38 -18.02 17.93
CA ALA A 139 -25.20 -17.20 18.19
C ALA A 139 -25.45 -15.72 17.89
N ALA A 140 -26.14 -15.41 16.80
CA ALA A 140 -26.55 -14.04 16.47
C ALA A 140 -27.49 -13.44 17.52
N MET A 141 -28.50 -14.19 17.97
CA MET A 141 -29.44 -13.75 19.02
C MET A 141 -28.74 -13.47 20.34
N LEU A 142 -27.88 -14.39 20.80
CA LEU A 142 -27.10 -14.21 22.01
C LEU A 142 -26.16 -13.02 21.93
N ALA A 143 -25.46 -12.84 20.79
CA ALA A 143 -24.52 -11.74 20.62
C ALA A 143 -25.22 -10.37 20.67
N ALA A 144 -26.39 -10.25 20.05
CA ALA A 144 -27.16 -9.00 20.05
C ALA A 144 -27.72 -8.66 21.43
N GLU A 145 -28.21 -9.65 22.17
CA GLU A 145 -28.80 -9.43 23.48
C GLU A 145 -27.75 -9.18 24.58
N VAL A 146 -26.58 -9.84 24.51
CA VAL A 146 -25.44 -9.57 25.41
C VAL A 146 -24.68 -8.28 25.00
N GLN A 147 -25.06 -7.64 23.89
CA GLN A 147 -24.37 -6.47 23.32
C GLN A 147 -22.87 -6.74 23.09
N ALA A 148 -22.56 -7.89 22.50
CA ALA A 148 -21.18 -8.25 22.18
C ALA A 148 -20.57 -7.29 21.16
N ASP A 149 -19.30 -6.93 21.33
CA ASP A 149 -18.57 -6.10 20.37
C ASP A 149 -18.34 -6.84 19.04
N LEU A 150 -18.12 -8.15 19.10
CA LEU A 150 -17.75 -8.99 17.95
C LEU A 150 -18.36 -10.39 18.06
N LEU A 151 -19.01 -10.82 16.97
CA LEU A 151 -19.43 -12.19 16.73
C LEU A 151 -18.55 -12.82 15.64
N VAL A 152 -17.90 -13.94 15.95
CA VAL A 152 -17.12 -14.72 14.99
C VAL A 152 -17.86 -16.03 14.67
N LEU A 153 -18.30 -16.19 13.43
CA LEU A 153 -18.92 -17.41 12.93
C LEU A 153 -17.85 -18.24 12.19
N MET A 154 -17.48 -19.37 12.79
CA MET A 154 -16.49 -20.28 12.23
C MET A 154 -17.18 -21.30 11.32
N SER A 155 -16.83 -21.28 10.02
CA SER A 155 -17.37 -22.19 8.99
C SER A 155 -16.29 -23.12 8.43
N ASP A 156 -16.70 -24.04 7.59
CA ASP A 156 -15.87 -24.88 6.70
C ASP A 156 -15.39 -24.16 5.43
N VAL A 157 -15.82 -22.91 5.20
CA VAL A 157 -15.40 -22.07 4.07
C VAL A 157 -14.62 -20.86 4.55
N ASP A 158 -13.73 -20.36 3.70
CA ASP A 158 -12.87 -19.23 4.02
C ASP A 158 -13.61 -17.90 4.21
N GLY A 159 -14.76 -17.73 3.54
CA GLY A 159 -15.58 -16.54 3.62
C GLY A 159 -16.70 -16.57 2.59
N ILE A 160 -17.31 -15.41 2.33
CA ILE A 160 -18.31 -15.22 1.28
C ILE A 160 -17.60 -15.01 -0.05
N TYR A 161 -18.07 -15.69 -1.10
CA TYR A 161 -17.58 -15.50 -2.46
C TYR A 161 -18.66 -14.85 -3.33
N ASN A 162 -18.25 -14.09 -4.35
CA ASN A 162 -19.16 -13.49 -5.34
C ASN A 162 -19.90 -14.54 -6.20
N LEU A 163 -19.26 -15.68 -6.43
CA LEU A 163 -19.75 -16.86 -7.14
C LEU A 163 -19.49 -18.10 -6.26
N PRO A 164 -20.17 -19.23 -6.50
CA PRO A 164 -19.84 -20.47 -5.82
C PRO A 164 -18.34 -20.79 -5.93
N PRO A 165 -17.64 -21.20 -4.84
CA PRO A 165 -16.18 -21.34 -4.80
C PRO A 165 -15.57 -22.28 -5.86
N TRP A 166 -16.38 -23.20 -6.40
CA TRP A 166 -15.99 -24.16 -7.43
C TRP A 166 -16.15 -23.65 -8.86
N GLN A 167 -16.63 -22.43 -9.06
CA GLN A 167 -16.74 -21.79 -10.38
C GLN A 167 -15.50 -20.95 -10.69
N ASP A 168 -15.09 -20.98 -11.96
CA ASP A 168 -13.96 -20.19 -12.43
C ASP A 168 -14.29 -18.68 -12.34
N GLY A 169 -13.38 -17.90 -11.75
CA GLY A 169 -13.61 -16.48 -11.45
C GLY A 169 -14.25 -16.16 -10.08
N ALA A 170 -14.46 -17.15 -9.21
CA ALA A 170 -14.92 -16.92 -7.84
C ALA A 170 -13.86 -16.16 -7.02
N LYS A 171 -14.25 -15.03 -6.42
CA LYS A 171 -13.43 -14.18 -5.55
C LYS A 171 -14.07 -14.05 -4.18
N MET A 172 -13.26 -14.23 -3.14
CA MET A 172 -13.65 -14.04 -1.76
C MET A 172 -13.83 -12.54 -1.48
N LEU A 173 -14.93 -12.20 -0.80
CA LEU A 173 -15.22 -10.85 -0.33
C LEU A 173 -14.69 -10.72 1.10
N HIS A 174 -13.72 -9.86 1.32
CA HIS A 174 -13.21 -9.57 2.67
C HIS A 174 -14.14 -8.66 3.47
N THR A 175 -15.04 -7.94 2.80
CA THR A 175 -16.03 -7.06 3.43
C THR A 175 -17.37 -7.23 2.75
N PHE A 176 -18.43 -7.33 3.55
CA PHE A 176 -19.80 -7.45 3.09
C PHE A 176 -20.64 -6.33 3.70
N SER A 177 -21.40 -5.63 2.85
CA SER A 177 -22.41 -4.64 3.23
C SER A 177 -23.80 -5.11 2.78
N SER A 178 -24.85 -4.58 3.40
CA SER A 178 -26.25 -4.90 3.09
C SER A 178 -26.60 -4.73 1.60
N ASP A 179 -25.93 -3.81 0.91
CA ASP A 179 -26.19 -3.45 -0.49
C ASP A 179 -25.68 -4.51 -1.48
N LEU A 180 -24.71 -5.33 -1.08
CA LEU A 180 -24.10 -6.36 -1.93
C LEU A 180 -24.96 -7.63 -2.05
N ARG A 181 -26.03 -7.75 -1.25
CA ARG A 181 -26.89 -8.94 -1.17
C ARG A 181 -27.50 -9.34 -2.52
N GLY A 182 -27.88 -8.38 -3.36
CA GLY A 182 -28.48 -8.64 -4.67
C GLY A 182 -27.52 -9.21 -5.73
N THR A 183 -26.22 -9.17 -5.47
CA THR A 183 -25.16 -9.49 -6.46
C THR A 183 -24.56 -10.88 -6.26
N ILE A 184 -24.86 -11.55 -5.15
CA ILE A 184 -24.20 -12.81 -4.74
C ILE A 184 -25.13 -14.00 -5.00
N LYS A 185 -24.59 -15.05 -5.62
CA LYS A 185 -25.29 -16.34 -5.83
C LYS A 185 -24.82 -17.38 -4.81
N PHE A 186 -25.68 -17.78 -3.89
CA PHE A 186 -25.38 -18.82 -2.91
C PHE A 186 -25.58 -20.24 -3.48
N GLY A 187 -24.68 -21.17 -3.14
CA GLY A 187 -24.75 -22.58 -3.53
C GLY A 187 -25.65 -23.44 -2.62
N GLN A 188 -25.88 -24.71 -3.01
CA GLN A 188 -26.74 -25.65 -2.27
C GLN A 188 -26.15 -26.14 -0.92
N LYS A 189 -27.03 -26.60 -0.02
CA LYS A 189 -26.74 -27.04 1.36
C LYS A 189 -25.74 -28.22 1.44
N SER A 190 -24.91 -28.24 2.49
CA SER A 190 -23.95 -29.33 2.75
C SER A 190 -24.63 -30.59 3.34
N LYS A 191 -23.98 -31.77 3.20
CA LYS A 191 -24.53 -33.10 3.56
C LYS A 191 -24.71 -33.35 5.07
N VAL A 192 -24.11 -32.54 5.94
CA VAL A 192 -24.02 -32.81 7.40
C VAL A 192 -24.51 -31.65 8.29
N GLY A 193 -24.71 -30.45 7.73
CA GLY A 193 -25.21 -29.28 8.47
C GLY A 193 -26.70 -29.00 8.20
N THR A 194 -27.42 -28.51 9.21
CA THR A 194 -28.81 -28.07 9.07
C THR A 194 -28.94 -26.68 8.41
N GLY A 195 -27.89 -25.85 8.45
CA GLY A 195 -27.82 -24.50 7.90
C GLY A 195 -26.78 -24.35 6.78
N GLY A 196 -27.15 -23.67 5.69
CA GLY A 196 -26.25 -23.36 4.56
C GLY A 196 -25.59 -21.98 4.68
N MET A 197 -24.81 -21.55 3.67
CA MET A 197 -24.20 -20.21 3.68
C MET A 197 -25.23 -19.08 3.76
N ASP A 198 -26.43 -19.29 3.21
CA ASP A 198 -27.54 -18.33 3.33
C ASP A 198 -27.98 -18.11 4.80
N SER A 199 -27.99 -19.15 5.64
CA SER A 199 -28.38 -18.98 7.05
C SER A 199 -27.32 -18.22 7.86
N LYS A 200 -26.03 -18.47 7.59
CA LYS A 200 -24.92 -17.71 8.18
C LYS A 200 -24.96 -16.23 7.81
N VAL A 201 -25.23 -15.92 6.55
CA VAL A 201 -25.36 -14.53 6.08
C VAL A 201 -26.57 -13.85 6.71
N ASN A 202 -27.72 -14.52 6.79
CA ASN A 202 -28.91 -13.97 7.44
C ASN A 202 -28.69 -13.74 8.95
N ALA A 203 -28.04 -14.66 9.65
CA ALA A 203 -27.69 -14.51 11.06
C ALA A 203 -26.71 -13.35 11.28
N ALA A 204 -25.68 -13.23 10.43
CA ALA A 204 -24.70 -12.15 10.48
C ALA A 204 -25.34 -10.77 10.24
N LEU A 205 -26.21 -10.65 9.23
CA LEU A 205 -26.94 -9.42 8.94
C LEU A 205 -27.82 -8.98 10.12
N TRP A 206 -28.52 -9.92 10.75
CA TRP A 206 -29.42 -9.59 11.85
C TRP A 206 -28.70 -9.15 13.13
N ALA A 207 -27.54 -9.74 13.42
CA ALA A 207 -26.66 -9.31 14.50
C ALA A 207 -26.07 -7.93 14.20
N MET A 208 -25.63 -7.71 12.95
CA MET A 208 -25.14 -6.42 12.47
C MET A 208 -26.19 -5.31 12.58
N ASP A 209 -27.45 -5.58 12.21
CA ASP A 209 -28.58 -4.64 12.36
C ASP A 209 -28.82 -4.20 13.81
N ARG A 210 -28.28 -4.93 14.79
CA ARG A 210 -28.38 -4.67 16.23
C ARG A 210 -27.08 -4.15 16.84
N GLY A 211 -26.12 -3.75 16.00
CA GLY A 211 -24.88 -3.09 16.44
C GLY A 211 -23.73 -4.04 16.79
N VAL A 212 -23.83 -5.33 16.48
CA VAL A 212 -22.76 -6.32 16.70
C VAL A 212 -21.90 -6.44 15.45
N ALA A 213 -20.58 -6.30 15.55
CA ALA A 213 -19.70 -6.56 14.41
C ALA A 213 -19.63 -8.07 14.14
N VAL A 214 -19.67 -8.51 12.86
CA VAL A 214 -19.68 -9.94 12.53
C VAL A 214 -18.55 -10.31 11.56
N VAL A 215 -17.88 -11.43 11.81
CA VAL A 215 -16.90 -12.04 10.90
C VAL A 215 -17.29 -13.48 10.60
N ILE A 216 -17.31 -13.87 9.33
CA ILE A 216 -17.37 -15.28 8.91
C ILE A 216 -15.98 -15.69 8.44
N CYS A 217 -15.40 -16.74 9.03
CA CYS A 217 -14.07 -17.22 8.66
C CYS A 217 -13.99 -18.75 8.71
N ASN A 218 -12.92 -19.31 8.13
CA ASN A 218 -12.66 -20.75 8.22
C ASN A 218 -12.24 -21.15 9.64
N GLY A 219 -12.94 -22.12 10.22
CA GLY A 219 -12.67 -22.64 11.56
C GLY A 219 -11.42 -23.51 11.66
N THR A 220 -10.92 -24.08 10.56
CA THR A 220 -9.71 -24.91 10.54
C THR A 220 -8.43 -24.10 10.33
N GLN A 221 -8.54 -22.79 10.10
CA GLN A 221 -7.39 -21.93 9.86
C GLN A 221 -6.62 -21.63 11.15
N GLU A 222 -5.31 -21.83 11.12
CA GLU A 222 -4.45 -21.61 12.28
C GLU A 222 -4.49 -20.14 12.73
N LYS A 223 -4.65 -19.89 14.04
CA LYS A 223 -4.66 -18.55 14.65
C LYS A 223 -5.72 -17.60 14.05
N ALA A 224 -6.82 -18.10 13.50
CA ALA A 224 -7.88 -17.29 12.92
C ALA A 224 -8.38 -16.19 13.87
N ILE A 225 -8.77 -16.55 15.10
CA ILE A 225 -9.29 -15.60 16.11
C ILE A 225 -8.28 -14.51 16.44
N LYS A 226 -7.01 -14.88 16.71
CA LYS A 226 -5.93 -13.92 17.04
C LYS A 226 -5.66 -12.96 15.89
N SER A 227 -5.78 -13.44 14.65
CA SER A 227 -5.55 -12.63 13.46
C SER A 227 -6.70 -11.65 13.20
N ILE A 228 -7.95 -12.08 13.42
CA ILE A 228 -9.14 -11.21 13.36
C ILE A 228 -9.03 -10.10 14.41
N MET A 229 -8.66 -10.45 15.66
CA MET A 229 -8.48 -9.47 16.73
C MET A 229 -7.35 -8.46 16.48
N SER A 230 -6.35 -8.82 15.67
CA SER A 230 -5.26 -7.91 15.28
C SER A 230 -5.57 -7.08 14.03
N GLY A 231 -6.81 -7.15 13.51
CA GLY A 231 -7.28 -6.34 12.38
C GLY A 231 -6.87 -6.85 11.00
N ARG A 232 -6.37 -8.09 10.89
CA ARG A 232 -6.06 -8.70 9.59
C ARG A 232 -7.33 -9.16 8.89
N LYS A 233 -7.36 -9.04 7.55
CA LYS A 233 -8.50 -9.40 6.67
C LYS A 233 -8.64 -10.92 6.51
N ILE A 234 -8.95 -11.64 7.59
CA ILE A 234 -9.25 -13.08 7.55
C ILE A 234 -10.77 -13.30 7.49
N GLY A 235 -11.21 -13.95 6.42
CA GLY A 235 -12.62 -14.15 6.13
C GLY A 235 -13.36 -12.89 5.70
N THR A 236 -14.67 -12.86 5.93
CA THR A 236 -15.57 -11.78 5.51
C THR A 236 -16.08 -11.01 6.72
N PHE A 237 -15.75 -9.71 6.79
CA PHE A 237 -16.24 -8.77 7.79
C PHE A 237 -17.54 -8.11 7.35
N PHE A 238 -18.56 -8.11 8.20
CA PHE A 238 -19.85 -7.47 7.95
C PHE A 238 -19.88 -6.07 8.53
N THR A 239 -20.29 -5.08 7.73
CA THR A 239 -20.36 -3.69 8.17
C THR A 239 -21.60 -2.97 7.62
N GLN A 240 -22.23 -2.15 8.47
CA GLN A 240 -23.30 -1.23 8.09
C GLN A 240 -22.79 0.02 7.36
N ALA A 241 -21.50 0.34 7.53
CA ALA A 241 -20.92 1.44 6.79
C ALA A 241 -20.90 1.00 5.32
N ALA A 242 -21.59 1.77 4.46
CA ALA A 242 -21.30 1.78 3.03
C ALA A 242 -19.86 2.27 2.86
N GLY A 243 -18.91 1.37 3.08
CA GLY A 243 -17.52 1.54 2.71
C GLY A 243 -17.46 1.52 1.21
N SER A 244 -17.80 2.64 0.59
CA SER A 244 -17.60 2.94 -0.83
C SER A 244 -16.11 3.02 -1.22
N SER A 245 -15.23 2.36 -0.47
CA SER A 245 -13.88 2.10 -0.95
C SER A 245 -13.94 0.83 -1.77
N ILE A 246 -13.93 1.00 -3.08
CA ILE A 246 -13.52 -0.05 -4.02
C ILE A 246 -12.25 -0.70 -3.45
N PRO A 247 -12.18 -2.03 -3.31
CA PRO A 247 -10.99 -2.69 -2.79
C PRO A 247 -9.73 -2.25 -3.53
N VAL A 248 -8.63 -2.07 -2.82
CA VAL A 248 -7.37 -1.55 -3.39
C VAL A 248 -6.88 -2.39 -4.58
N GLU A 249 -7.12 -3.69 -4.54
CA GLU A 249 -6.81 -4.63 -5.62
C GLU A 249 -7.60 -4.32 -6.89
N VAL A 250 -8.87 -3.93 -6.74
CA VAL A 250 -9.71 -3.51 -7.87
C VAL A 250 -9.26 -2.14 -8.39
N ILE A 251 -8.85 -1.22 -7.51
CA ILE A 251 -8.29 0.07 -7.93
C ILE A 251 -6.99 -0.13 -8.72
N ALA A 252 -6.10 -1.00 -8.24
CA ALA A 252 -4.84 -1.31 -8.91
C ALA A 252 -5.06 -2.02 -10.25
N GLU A 253 -6.00 -2.97 -10.32
CA GLU A 253 -6.37 -3.61 -11.58
C GLU A 253 -6.98 -2.60 -12.57
N ASN A 254 -7.84 -1.70 -12.10
CA ASN A 254 -8.40 -0.63 -12.92
C ASN A 254 -7.31 0.31 -13.45
N ALA A 255 -6.29 0.64 -12.64
CA ALA A 255 -5.14 1.42 -13.08
C ALA A 255 -4.33 0.68 -14.16
N ARG A 256 -4.19 -0.65 -14.04
CA ARG A 256 -3.51 -1.48 -15.05
C ARG A 256 -4.29 -1.60 -16.35
N VAL A 257 -5.62 -1.73 -16.28
CA VAL A 257 -6.47 -1.74 -17.47
C VAL A 257 -6.50 -0.35 -18.12
N GLY A 258 -6.60 0.72 -17.32
CA GLY A 258 -6.59 2.09 -17.79
C GLY A 258 -5.24 2.50 -18.41
N SER A 259 -4.11 1.98 -17.91
CA SER A 259 -2.80 2.25 -18.53
C SER A 259 -2.69 1.69 -19.94
N ARG A 260 -3.33 0.55 -20.23
CA ARG A 260 -3.41 0.01 -21.60
C ARG A 260 -4.22 0.91 -22.53
N VAL A 261 -5.25 1.58 -22.02
CA VAL A 261 -5.99 2.60 -22.79
C VAL A 261 -5.06 3.78 -23.09
N LEU A 262 -4.34 4.31 -22.09
CA LEU A 262 -3.35 5.37 -22.30
C LEU A 262 -2.26 4.99 -23.32
N GLN A 263 -1.80 3.74 -23.29
CA GLN A 263 -0.82 3.22 -24.25
C GLN A 263 -1.35 3.16 -25.68
N ALA A 264 -2.65 2.90 -25.85
CA ALA A 264 -3.29 2.83 -27.16
C ALA A 264 -3.60 4.22 -27.75
N LEU A 265 -3.63 5.27 -26.93
CA LEU A 265 -3.82 6.64 -27.41
C LEU A 265 -2.66 7.10 -28.29
N ARG A 266 -2.96 8.01 -29.21
CA ARG A 266 -1.94 8.72 -29.99
C ARG A 266 -1.18 9.70 -29.09
N PRO A 267 0.09 10.03 -29.42
CA PRO A 267 0.85 10.97 -28.60
C PRO A 267 0.17 12.34 -28.44
N GLU A 268 -0.51 12.83 -29.48
CA GLU A 268 -1.23 14.10 -29.44
C GLU A 268 -2.41 14.08 -28.47
N GLU A 269 -3.09 12.93 -28.37
CA GLU A 269 -4.23 12.72 -27.45
C GLU A 269 -3.74 12.71 -26.00
N ARG A 270 -2.59 12.08 -25.72
CA ARG A 270 -1.96 12.13 -24.39
C ARG A 270 -1.51 13.55 -24.04
N ALA A 271 -0.92 14.27 -25.00
CA ALA A 271 -0.55 15.67 -24.82
C ALA A 271 -1.78 16.55 -24.53
N GLU A 272 -2.90 16.28 -25.19
CA GLU A 272 -4.16 17.00 -24.99
C GLU A 272 -4.76 16.76 -23.59
N CYS A 273 -4.70 15.53 -23.05
CA CYS A 273 -5.06 15.27 -21.65
C CYS A 273 -4.29 16.17 -20.69
N ILE A 274 -2.97 16.28 -20.89
CA ILE A 274 -2.08 17.05 -20.01
C ILE A 274 -2.35 18.56 -20.15
N LYS A 275 -2.55 19.06 -21.37
CA LYS A 275 -2.94 20.46 -21.62
C LYS A 275 -4.27 20.80 -20.97
N THR A 276 -5.26 19.92 -21.09
CA THR A 276 -6.57 20.08 -20.45
C THR A 276 -6.42 20.18 -18.93
N LEU A 277 -5.58 19.31 -18.32
CA LEU A 277 -5.31 19.39 -16.89
C LEU A 277 -4.64 20.72 -16.50
N ALA A 278 -3.68 21.22 -17.29
CA ALA A 278 -3.04 22.52 -17.05
C ALA A 278 -4.06 23.67 -17.07
N ASP A 279 -4.92 23.71 -18.09
CA ASP A 279 -5.98 24.72 -18.24
C ASP A 279 -7.01 24.65 -17.09
N LEU A 280 -7.33 23.44 -16.61
CA LEU A 280 -8.20 23.23 -15.46
C LEU A 280 -7.60 23.76 -14.15
N LEU A 281 -6.29 23.64 -13.95
CA LEU A 281 -5.62 24.18 -12.75
C LEU A 281 -5.72 25.71 -12.67
N GLU A 282 -5.71 26.40 -13.81
CA GLU A 282 -5.86 27.85 -13.87
C GLU A 282 -7.33 28.28 -13.78
N SER A 283 -8.22 27.65 -14.53
CA SER A 283 -9.64 28.01 -14.58
C SER A 283 -10.40 27.68 -13.29
N ARG A 284 -9.99 26.64 -12.55
CA ARG A 284 -10.57 26.22 -11.25
C ARG A 284 -9.74 26.65 -10.05
N GLN A 285 -8.91 27.67 -10.21
CA GLN A 285 -7.98 28.14 -9.17
C GLN A 285 -8.70 28.48 -7.85
N SER A 286 -9.86 29.14 -7.91
CA SER A 286 -10.62 29.52 -6.73
C SER A 286 -11.05 28.32 -5.88
N GLU A 287 -11.50 27.26 -6.53
CA GLU A 287 -11.99 26.05 -5.89
C GLU A 287 -10.83 25.23 -5.31
N ILE A 288 -9.69 25.15 -6.00
CA ILE A 288 -8.46 24.50 -5.48
C ILE A 288 -8.00 25.21 -4.21
N LEU A 289 -7.93 26.54 -4.22
CA LEU A 289 -7.48 27.32 -3.07
C LEU A 289 -8.47 27.23 -1.90
N SER A 290 -9.77 27.16 -2.18
CA SER A 290 -10.80 26.92 -1.16
C SER A 290 -10.62 25.55 -0.49
N ALA A 291 -10.39 24.49 -1.27
CA ALA A 291 -10.11 23.16 -0.73
C ALA A 291 -8.81 23.14 0.11
N ASN A 292 -7.76 23.83 -0.35
CA ASN A 292 -6.50 23.93 0.38
C ASN A 292 -6.62 24.72 1.68
N ALA A 293 -7.48 25.74 1.73
CA ALA A 293 -7.73 26.49 2.96
C ALA A 293 -8.33 25.58 4.06
N LEU A 294 -9.21 24.64 3.71
CA LEU A 294 -9.77 23.66 4.65
C LEU A 294 -8.68 22.73 5.21
N ASP A 295 -7.77 22.26 4.35
CA ASP A 295 -6.62 21.44 4.78
C ASP A 295 -5.70 22.24 5.71
N LEU A 296 -5.37 23.50 5.38
CA LEU A 296 -4.53 24.37 6.19
C LEU A 296 -5.16 24.68 7.56
N GLU A 297 -6.47 24.91 7.62
CA GLU A 297 -7.19 25.12 8.88
C GLU A 297 -7.16 23.86 9.75
N ALA A 298 -7.45 22.70 9.15
CA ALA A 298 -7.41 21.42 9.84
C ALA A 298 -5.99 21.06 10.33
N ALA A 299 -4.96 21.35 9.54
CA ALA A 299 -3.56 21.13 9.88
C ALA A 299 -3.09 22.07 11.00
N SER A 300 -3.53 23.33 10.99
CA SER A 300 -3.22 24.30 12.04
C SER A 300 -3.78 23.87 13.39
N LYS A 301 -4.99 23.29 13.43
CA LYS A 301 -5.60 22.73 14.65
C LYS A 301 -4.85 21.51 15.20
N LYS A 302 -4.08 20.81 14.37
CA LYS A 302 -3.32 19.60 14.73
C LYS A 302 -1.84 19.85 15.04
N ASN A 303 -1.42 21.12 15.15
CA ASN A 303 -0.02 21.50 15.45
C ASN A 303 1.02 20.88 14.49
N LEU A 304 0.73 20.83 13.19
CA LEU A 304 1.76 20.46 12.20
C LEU A 304 2.94 21.44 12.24
N THR A 305 4.15 20.95 11.94
CA THR A 305 5.36 21.78 11.90
C THR A 305 5.25 22.85 10.80
N LYS A 306 5.91 24.00 10.99
CA LYS A 306 5.93 25.09 10.00
C LYS A 306 6.43 24.62 8.62
N ALA A 307 7.37 23.68 8.59
CA ALA A 307 7.91 23.11 7.35
C ALA A 307 6.89 22.24 6.59
N LEU A 308 6.04 21.48 7.30
CA LEU A 308 4.98 20.70 6.65
C LEU A 308 3.83 21.62 6.19
N LEU A 309 3.49 22.66 6.95
CA LEU A 309 2.49 23.64 6.55
C LEU A 309 2.90 24.42 5.28
N SER A 310 4.17 24.80 5.14
CA SER A 310 4.64 25.50 3.94
C SER A 310 4.64 24.62 2.69
N ARG A 311 4.87 23.31 2.86
CA ARG A 311 4.72 22.31 1.80
C ARG A 311 3.24 22.11 1.44
N LEU A 312 2.34 22.08 2.43
CA LEU A 312 0.90 21.87 2.25
C LEU A 312 0.20 23.05 1.53
N SER A 313 0.70 24.27 1.72
CA SER A 313 0.10 25.48 1.14
C SER A 313 0.22 25.53 -0.38
N LEU A 314 -0.93 25.72 -1.05
CA LEU A 314 -1.03 26.08 -2.46
C LEU A 314 -1.26 27.58 -2.59
N THR A 315 -0.58 28.20 -3.57
CA THR A 315 -0.71 29.63 -3.86
C THR A 315 -0.98 29.83 -5.34
N PRO A 316 -1.55 30.98 -5.76
CA PRO A 316 -1.75 31.28 -7.17
C PRO A 316 -0.46 31.16 -8.01
N ALA A 317 0.68 31.60 -7.45
CA ALA A 317 1.97 31.48 -8.10
C ALA A 317 2.41 30.02 -8.29
N LYS A 318 2.21 29.15 -7.28
CA LYS A 318 2.48 27.71 -7.40
C LYS A 318 1.61 27.06 -8.47
N LEU A 319 0.31 27.37 -8.51
CA LEU A 319 -0.60 26.82 -9.51
C LEU A 319 -0.23 27.24 -10.94
N LYS A 320 0.18 28.51 -11.13
CA LYS A 320 0.68 28.99 -12.42
C LYS A 320 1.98 28.29 -12.85
N SER A 321 2.90 28.07 -11.90
CA SER A 321 4.13 27.32 -12.14
C SER A 321 3.84 25.87 -12.52
N LEU A 322 2.89 25.23 -11.84
CA LEU A 322 2.42 23.87 -12.15
C LEU A 322 1.83 23.78 -13.54
N SER A 323 0.90 24.67 -13.89
CA SER A 323 0.31 24.76 -15.23
C SER A 323 1.39 24.89 -16.31
N SER A 324 2.35 25.81 -16.11
CA SER A 324 3.46 26.01 -17.04
C SER A 324 4.31 24.74 -17.22
N GLY A 325 4.63 24.04 -16.13
CA GLY A 325 5.36 22.77 -16.17
C GLY A 325 4.58 21.65 -16.88
N LEU A 326 3.26 21.59 -16.68
CA LEU A 326 2.40 20.63 -17.38
C LEU A 326 2.36 20.88 -18.90
N HIS A 327 2.30 22.15 -19.33
CA HIS A 327 2.41 22.48 -20.76
C HIS A 327 3.75 22.06 -21.36
N GLN A 328 4.86 22.20 -20.62
CA GLN A 328 6.17 21.70 -21.06
C GLN A 328 6.14 20.18 -21.24
N ILE A 329 5.67 19.43 -20.23
CA ILE A 329 5.53 17.96 -20.31
C ILE A 329 4.66 17.56 -21.53
N ALA A 330 3.56 18.28 -21.79
CA ALA A 330 2.69 17.98 -22.91
C ALA A 330 3.39 18.17 -24.26
N ASN A 331 4.18 19.23 -24.43
CA ASN A 331 4.92 19.48 -25.65
C ASN A 331 6.02 18.43 -25.89
N ASP A 332 6.69 17.99 -24.82
CA ASP A 332 7.75 16.98 -24.91
C ASP A 332 7.20 15.54 -24.99
N SER A 333 5.89 15.34 -24.75
CA SER A 333 5.26 14.01 -24.66
C SER A 333 5.14 13.23 -25.98
N LEU A 334 5.30 13.92 -27.11
CA LEU A 334 4.98 13.36 -28.43
C LEU A 334 5.85 12.15 -28.79
N ASN A 335 7.11 12.17 -28.38
CA ASN A 335 8.10 11.14 -28.75
C ASN A 335 8.55 10.26 -27.58
N ASN A 336 7.85 10.28 -26.45
CA ASN A 336 8.30 9.57 -25.25
C ASN A 336 8.06 8.05 -25.35
N VAL A 337 6.86 7.63 -25.74
CA VAL A 337 6.47 6.22 -25.81
C VAL A 337 6.62 5.70 -27.23
N GLY A 338 7.32 4.57 -27.42
CA GLY A 338 7.56 3.96 -28.72
C GLY A 338 8.81 4.47 -29.46
N ARG A 339 9.65 5.27 -28.80
CA ARG A 339 10.90 5.80 -29.35
C ARG A 339 11.88 4.68 -29.63
N VAL A 340 12.43 4.61 -30.84
CA VAL A 340 13.45 3.62 -31.21
C VAL A 340 14.81 4.06 -30.65
N LEU A 341 15.38 3.26 -29.76
CA LEU A 341 16.69 3.49 -29.15
C LEU A 341 17.82 2.80 -29.90
N ARG A 342 17.55 1.62 -30.45
CA ARG A 342 18.49 0.82 -31.24
C ARG A 342 17.77 0.15 -32.39
N ARG A 343 18.41 0.11 -33.55
CA ARG A 343 17.92 -0.61 -34.72
C ARG A 343 19.07 -1.36 -35.36
N THR A 344 18.92 -2.68 -35.52
CA THR A 344 19.97 -3.56 -36.04
C THR A 344 19.38 -4.52 -37.05
N ARG A 345 19.96 -4.58 -38.25
CA ARG A 345 19.71 -5.67 -39.19
C ARG A 345 20.54 -6.88 -38.76
N LEU A 346 19.88 -7.90 -38.21
CA LEU A 346 20.56 -9.11 -37.76
C LEU A 346 20.91 -10.02 -38.93
N ALA A 347 20.04 -10.13 -39.92
CA ALA A 347 20.23 -10.88 -41.17
C ALA A 347 19.34 -10.29 -42.27
N ASP A 348 19.44 -10.81 -43.49
CA ASP A 348 18.52 -10.41 -44.57
C ASP A 348 17.07 -10.75 -44.18
N GLY A 349 16.16 -9.77 -44.31
CA GLY A 349 14.77 -9.91 -43.86
C GLY A 349 14.56 -10.10 -42.35
N LEU A 350 15.57 -9.86 -41.51
CA LEU A 350 15.51 -9.98 -40.04
C LEU A 350 16.01 -8.71 -39.32
N GLU A 351 15.08 -7.89 -38.84
CA GLU A 351 15.38 -6.60 -38.21
C GLU A 351 14.97 -6.58 -36.73
N LEU A 352 15.89 -6.10 -35.88
CA LEU A 352 15.73 -5.97 -34.44
C LEU A 352 15.67 -4.50 -34.04
N GLU A 353 14.64 -4.12 -33.30
CA GLU A 353 14.42 -2.78 -32.75
C GLU A 353 14.33 -2.85 -31.22
N GLN A 354 14.98 -1.93 -30.52
CA GLN A 354 14.75 -1.68 -29.09
C GLN A 354 13.96 -0.38 -28.97
N ILE A 355 12.76 -0.43 -28.39
CA ILE A 355 11.89 0.75 -28.24
C ILE A 355 11.60 1.07 -26.78
N THR A 356 11.23 2.33 -26.49
CA THR A 356 10.71 2.72 -25.17
C THR A 356 9.26 2.24 -24.98
N VAL A 357 8.95 1.79 -23.77
CA VAL A 357 7.60 1.40 -23.33
C VAL A 357 7.38 1.85 -21.88
N PRO A 358 6.15 2.11 -21.43
CA PRO A 358 5.86 2.36 -20.01
C PRO A 358 6.34 1.22 -19.12
N ILE A 359 6.65 1.56 -17.87
CA ILE A 359 6.93 0.58 -16.81
C ILE A 359 5.68 -0.27 -16.51
N GLY A 360 4.50 0.35 -16.44
CA GLY A 360 3.24 -0.32 -16.16
C GLY A 360 2.37 0.51 -15.21
N VAL A 361 2.33 0.16 -13.93
CA VAL A 361 1.59 0.86 -12.88
C VAL A 361 2.54 1.41 -11.81
N LEU A 362 2.45 2.71 -11.57
CA LEU A 362 3.22 3.45 -10.58
C LEU A 362 2.40 3.63 -9.30
N LEU A 363 3.03 3.50 -8.14
CA LEU A 363 2.49 3.91 -6.85
C LEU A 363 3.27 5.10 -6.32
N VAL A 364 2.65 6.27 -6.24
CA VAL A 364 3.26 7.47 -5.67
C VAL A 364 2.68 7.72 -4.29
N ILE A 365 3.54 7.67 -3.27
CA ILE A 365 3.17 7.93 -1.87
C ILE A 365 3.77 9.27 -1.47
N PHE A 366 2.95 10.23 -1.05
CA PHE A 366 3.43 11.59 -0.79
C PHE A 366 2.79 12.23 0.44
N GLU A 367 3.59 13.04 1.14
CA GLU A 367 3.22 13.73 2.38
C GLU A 367 3.29 15.25 2.21
N SER A 368 2.20 15.91 2.62
CA SER A 368 2.07 17.36 2.76
C SER A 368 2.39 18.15 1.49
N ARG A 369 2.21 17.54 0.32
CA ARG A 369 2.56 18.10 -1.00
C ARG A 369 1.43 17.90 -2.02
N PRO A 370 0.32 18.64 -1.92
CA PRO A 370 -0.78 18.53 -2.87
C PRO A 370 -0.38 18.94 -4.30
N ASP A 371 0.64 19.78 -4.44
CA ASP A 371 1.26 20.17 -5.71
C ASP A 371 1.90 19.01 -6.48
N SER A 372 2.33 17.95 -5.78
CA SER A 372 2.91 16.77 -6.42
C SER A 372 1.88 15.97 -7.23
N LEU A 373 0.61 15.97 -6.83
CA LEU A 373 -0.45 15.18 -7.48
C LEU A 373 -0.59 15.48 -8.98
N PRO A 374 -0.82 16.75 -9.42
CA PRO A 374 -0.93 17.05 -10.85
C PRO A 374 0.38 16.81 -11.62
N GLN A 375 1.54 17.01 -11.00
CA GLN A 375 2.84 16.75 -11.64
C GLN A 375 3.01 15.27 -11.98
N VAL A 376 2.84 14.38 -11.00
CA VAL A 376 3.01 12.95 -11.23
C VAL A 376 1.92 12.37 -12.10
N ALA A 377 0.69 12.93 -12.05
CA ALA A 377 -0.38 12.57 -12.96
C ALA A 377 -0.01 12.92 -14.41
N ALA A 378 0.50 14.12 -14.66
CA ALA A 378 0.94 14.54 -15.99
C ALA A 378 2.11 13.71 -16.52
N LEU A 379 3.09 13.38 -15.66
CA LEU A 379 4.21 12.51 -16.03
C LEU A 379 3.74 11.07 -16.33
N ALA A 380 2.78 10.53 -15.57
CA ALA A 380 2.17 9.23 -15.83
C ALA A 380 1.38 9.24 -17.15
N MET A 381 0.61 10.29 -17.45
CA MET A 381 -0.06 10.47 -18.73
C MET A 381 0.95 10.52 -19.88
N SER A 382 2.02 11.30 -19.76
CA SER A 382 3.06 11.47 -20.78
C SER A 382 3.79 10.15 -21.09
N SER A 383 4.06 9.36 -20.05
CA SER A 383 4.71 8.05 -20.14
C SER A 383 3.75 6.88 -20.41
N ALA A 384 2.44 7.12 -20.50
CA ALA A 384 1.40 6.10 -20.63
C ALA A 384 1.41 5.02 -19.51
N ASN A 385 1.75 5.43 -18.29
CA ASN A 385 1.68 4.58 -17.10
C ASN A 385 0.33 4.72 -16.39
N GLY A 386 -0.10 3.63 -15.73
CA GLY A 386 -1.15 3.68 -14.72
C GLY A 386 -0.59 4.26 -13.43
N LEU A 387 -1.43 4.91 -12.63
CA LEU A 387 -0.97 5.62 -11.44
C LEU A 387 -1.93 5.45 -10.26
N LEU A 388 -1.38 4.97 -9.16
CA LEU A 388 -2.00 4.96 -7.85
C LEU A 388 -1.37 6.05 -6.99
N LEU A 389 -2.21 6.90 -6.43
CA LEU A 389 -1.80 8.03 -5.60
C LEU A 389 -2.20 7.77 -4.16
N LYS A 390 -1.25 7.82 -3.23
CA LYS A 390 -1.53 7.76 -1.81
C LYS A 390 -1.01 9.03 -1.13
N GLY A 391 -1.91 9.99 -0.96
CA GLY A 391 -1.62 11.22 -0.22
C GLY A 391 -1.72 11.06 1.30
N GLY A 392 -1.04 11.97 2.00
CA GLY A 392 -1.19 12.19 3.44
C GLY A 392 -2.61 12.65 3.83
N LYS A 393 -2.98 12.39 5.09
CA LYS A 393 -4.31 12.72 5.64
C LYS A 393 -4.53 14.24 5.76
N GLU A 394 -3.45 15.00 5.86
CA GLU A 394 -3.40 16.44 6.00
C GLU A 394 -3.72 17.21 4.72
N ALA A 395 -3.64 16.58 3.54
CA ALA A 395 -3.92 17.19 2.24
C ALA A 395 -5.19 16.60 1.59
N SER A 396 -6.12 16.08 2.41
CA SER A 396 -7.24 15.27 1.94
C SER A 396 -8.21 16.03 1.04
N TYR A 397 -8.52 17.30 1.36
CA TYR A 397 -9.46 18.11 0.58
C TYR A 397 -8.84 18.54 -0.75
N SER A 398 -7.59 19.01 -0.72
CA SER A 398 -6.82 19.39 -1.90
C SER A 398 -6.64 18.22 -2.86
N ASN A 399 -6.18 17.06 -2.37
CA ASN A 399 -5.94 15.88 -3.20
C ASN A 399 -7.23 15.36 -3.83
N LYS A 400 -8.35 15.39 -3.09
CA LYS A 400 -9.64 14.96 -3.62
C LYS A 400 -10.10 15.87 -4.75
N TYR A 401 -9.97 17.19 -4.60
CA TYR A 401 -10.37 18.13 -5.64
C TYR A 401 -9.46 18.06 -6.88
N LEU A 402 -8.13 18.00 -6.68
CA LEU A 402 -7.17 17.82 -7.77
C LEU A 402 -7.40 16.51 -8.54
N MET A 403 -7.75 15.42 -7.86
CA MET A 403 -8.10 14.16 -8.52
C MET A 403 -9.36 14.26 -9.38
N VAL A 404 -10.33 15.11 -9.02
CA VAL A 404 -11.50 15.37 -9.89
C VAL A 404 -11.05 15.98 -11.22
N LEU A 405 -10.17 16.98 -11.17
CA LEU A 405 -9.63 17.63 -12.38
C LEU A 405 -8.83 16.65 -13.24
N VAL A 406 -8.04 15.77 -12.62
CA VAL A 406 -7.31 14.70 -13.33
C VAL A 406 -8.27 13.74 -14.03
N LYS A 407 -9.37 13.35 -13.38
CA LYS A 407 -10.38 12.48 -14.01
C LYS A 407 -11.09 13.17 -15.16
N GLU A 408 -11.46 14.43 -15.00
CA GLU A 408 -12.10 15.25 -16.04
C GLU A 408 -11.21 15.34 -17.29
N ALA A 409 -9.90 15.56 -17.12
CA ALA A 409 -8.96 15.60 -18.23
C ALA A 409 -8.82 14.25 -18.98
N LEU A 410 -8.95 13.13 -18.27
CA LEU A 410 -8.83 11.78 -18.85
C LEU A 410 -10.15 11.24 -19.43
N GLU A 411 -11.29 11.73 -18.95
CA GLU A 411 -12.63 11.24 -19.30
C GLU A 411 -12.91 11.39 -20.80
N LYS A 412 -12.43 12.48 -21.41
CA LYS A 412 -12.53 12.74 -22.85
C LYS A 412 -12.05 11.58 -23.73
N PHE A 413 -11.07 10.81 -23.26
CA PHE A 413 -10.43 9.71 -23.99
C PHE A 413 -10.70 8.33 -23.38
N GLY A 414 -11.65 8.23 -22.44
CA GLY A 414 -12.02 6.95 -21.80
C GLY A 414 -10.95 6.37 -20.87
N ALA A 415 -9.95 7.16 -20.47
CA ALA A 415 -8.82 6.74 -19.65
C ALA A 415 -8.97 7.12 -18.16
N SER A 416 -10.18 7.47 -17.70
CA SER A 416 -10.44 7.99 -16.35
C SER A 416 -10.06 7.03 -15.21
N ASN A 417 -9.98 5.72 -15.50
CA ASN A 417 -9.56 4.68 -14.55
C ASN A 417 -8.03 4.49 -14.48
N ALA A 418 -7.25 5.09 -15.39
CA ALA A 418 -5.79 4.93 -15.42
C ALA A 418 -5.10 5.55 -14.20
N ILE A 419 -5.71 6.59 -13.61
CA ILE A 419 -5.18 7.30 -12.45
C ILE A 419 -6.23 7.28 -11.34
N SER A 420 -5.83 6.82 -10.16
CA SER A 420 -6.73 6.70 -9.01
C SER A 420 -6.07 7.16 -7.71
N LEU A 421 -6.85 7.83 -6.88
CA LEU A 421 -6.47 8.22 -5.52
C LEU A 421 -6.92 7.13 -4.54
N VAL A 422 -5.95 6.53 -3.85
CA VAL A 422 -6.15 5.52 -2.82
C VAL A 422 -6.64 6.17 -1.53
N SER A 423 -7.58 5.50 -0.86
CA SER A 423 -8.15 5.97 0.40
C SER A 423 -7.09 6.17 1.48
N THR A 424 -7.22 7.23 2.28
CA THR A 424 -6.30 7.49 3.40
C THR A 424 -6.44 6.50 4.56
N ARG A 425 -7.48 5.64 4.54
CA ARG A 425 -7.70 4.58 5.51
C ARG A 425 -6.90 3.32 5.22
N GLU A 426 -6.48 3.12 3.97
CA GLU A 426 -5.74 1.93 3.59
C GLU A 426 -4.31 2.01 4.11
N ASP A 427 -3.83 0.88 4.60
CA ASP A 427 -2.48 0.75 5.11
C ASP A 427 -1.50 0.80 3.93
N VAL A 428 -0.41 1.56 4.11
CA VAL A 428 0.68 1.58 3.14
C VAL A 428 1.24 0.16 2.98
N GLY A 429 1.31 -0.62 4.07
CA GLY A 429 1.81 -2.00 4.04
C GLY A 429 1.06 -2.91 3.08
N ASP A 430 -0.27 -2.76 2.97
CA ASP A 430 -1.08 -3.53 2.02
C ASP A 430 -0.65 -3.23 0.58
N LEU A 431 -0.51 -1.94 0.22
CA LEU A 431 -0.06 -1.49 -1.10
C LEU A 431 1.35 -1.99 -1.45
N LEU A 432 2.27 -2.00 -0.49
CA LEU A 432 3.65 -2.46 -0.70
C LEU A 432 3.76 -3.96 -1.00
N SER A 433 2.70 -4.74 -0.73
CA SER A 433 2.63 -6.19 -1.00
C SER A 433 1.96 -6.54 -2.34
N MET A 434 1.58 -5.54 -3.13
CA MET A 434 0.85 -5.73 -4.39
C MET A 434 1.77 -5.91 -5.60
N GLU A 435 2.84 -6.70 -5.50
CA GLU A 435 3.82 -6.85 -6.60
C GLU A 435 3.24 -7.40 -7.91
N LYS A 436 2.07 -8.04 -7.85
CA LYS A 436 1.35 -8.49 -9.03
C LYS A 436 0.66 -7.37 -9.81
N HIS A 437 0.48 -6.19 -9.21
CA HIS A 437 -0.28 -5.08 -9.80
C HIS A 437 0.54 -3.80 -9.95
N ILE A 438 1.51 -3.57 -9.06
CA ILE A 438 2.31 -2.34 -8.98
C ILE A 438 3.75 -2.66 -9.39
N ASP A 439 4.28 -1.89 -10.34
CA ASP A 439 5.57 -2.15 -10.97
C ASP A 439 6.70 -1.23 -10.44
N LEU A 440 6.35 -0.06 -9.88
CA LEU A 440 7.32 0.88 -9.27
C LEU A 440 6.68 1.73 -8.16
N ILE A 441 7.41 1.96 -7.06
CA ILE A 441 7.00 2.82 -5.95
C ILE A 441 7.87 4.07 -5.90
N ILE A 442 7.24 5.24 -5.75
CA ILE A 442 7.93 6.54 -5.67
C ILE A 442 7.48 7.26 -4.39
N PRO A 443 8.26 7.19 -3.30
CA PRO A 443 7.98 7.94 -2.09
C PRO A 443 8.47 9.40 -2.20
N ARG A 444 7.59 10.34 -1.85
CA ARG A 444 7.85 11.79 -1.85
C ARG A 444 7.47 12.39 -0.50
N GLY A 445 8.39 12.36 0.46
CA GLY A 445 8.10 12.73 1.83
C GLY A 445 9.33 13.06 2.65
N SER A 446 9.28 12.71 3.93
CA SER A 446 10.41 12.72 4.85
C SER A 446 11.36 11.54 4.58
N SER A 447 12.61 11.66 5.04
CA SER A 447 13.60 10.58 5.02
C SER A 447 13.08 9.32 5.73
N ASP A 448 12.38 9.50 6.85
CA ASP A 448 11.78 8.41 7.62
C ASP A 448 10.71 7.65 6.81
N LEU A 449 9.85 8.37 6.08
CA LEU A 449 8.86 7.75 5.19
C LEU A 449 9.55 6.92 4.09
N VAL A 450 10.54 7.52 3.40
CA VAL A 450 11.25 6.86 2.31
C VAL A 450 11.93 5.59 2.81
N ARG A 451 12.65 5.69 3.94
CA ARG A 451 13.34 4.55 4.57
C ARG A 451 12.36 3.46 4.98
N THR A 452 11.23 3.82 5.60
CA THR A 452 10.20 2.86 5.99
C THR A 452 9.65 2.11 4.78
N ILE A 453 9.38 2.81 3.66
CA ILE A 453 8.89 2.20 2.43
C ILE A 453 9.95 1.29 1.80
N GLN A 454 11.21 1.70 1.80
CA GLN A 454 12.33 0.88 1.30
C GLN A 454 12.53 -0.39 2.15
N GLU A 455 12.39 -0.30 3.47
CA GLU A 455 12.52 -1.46 4.38
C GLU A 455 11.32 -2.41 4.29
N GLN A 456 10.11 -1.88 4.06
CA GLN A 456 8.88 -2.67 3.98
C GLN A 456 8.64 -3.28 2.59
N SER A 457 9.03 -2.59 1.51
CA SER A 457 8.83 -3.07 0.16
C SER A 457 9.89 -4.10 -0.22
N LYS A 458 9.48 -5.39 -0.25
CA LYS A 458 10.39 -6.50 -0.50
C LYS A 458 10.55 -6.86 -1.98
N HIS A 459 9.50 -6.62 -2.77
CA HIS A 459 9.41 -7.14 -4.14
C HIS A 459 9.24 -6.04 -5.19
N ILE A 460 8.67 -4.89 -4.82
CA ILE A 460 8.44 -3.80 -5.76
C ILE A 460 9.64 -2.84 -5.68
N PRO A 461 10.27 -2.49 -6.80
CA PRO A 461 11.33 -1.51 -6.82
C PRO A 461 10.86 -0.15 -6.26
N VAL A 462 11.72 0.49 -5.46
CA VAL A 462 11.47 1.82 -4.89
C VAL A 462 12.44 2.83 -5.49
N LEU A 463 11.92 3.88 -6.13
CA LEU A 463 12.71 4.96 -6.71
C LEU A 463 12.60 6.21 -5.84
N GLY A 464 13.73 6.68 -5.31
CA GLY A 464 13.81 7.87 -4.49
C GLY A 464 15.16 7.99 -3.79
N HIS A 465 15.27 8.93 -2.86
CA HIS A 465 16.45 9.10 -2.01
C HIS A 465 15.99 9.27 -0.55
N ALA A 466 16.73 8.65 0.38
CA ALA A 466 16.45 8.79 1.80
C ALA A 466 17.18 10.00 2.43
N GLU A 467 18.33 10.39 1.86
CA GLU A 467 19.22 11.40 2.46
C GLU A 467 19.83 12.32 1.39
N GLY A 468 20.12 13.55 1.77
CA GLY A 468 20.59 14.66 0.94
C GLY A 468 21.91 15.28 1.40
N ILE A 469 22.92 14.47 1.77
CA ILE A 469 24.20 14.95 2.29
C ILE A 469 25.09 15.38 1.12
N CYS A 470 24.95 16.65 0.73
CA CYS A 470 25.63 17.26 -0.41
C CYS A 470 26.87 18.04 0.02
N HIS A 471 27.93 17.98 -0.79
CA HIS A 471 29.20 18.68 -0.54
C HIS A 471 29.47 19.78 -1.55
N VAL A 472 30.12 20.84 -1.08
CA VAL A 472 30.85 21.79 -1.94
C VAL A 472 32.32 21.73 -1.56
N TYR A 473 33.17 21.40 -2.51
CA TYR A 473 34.62 21.40 -2.36
C TYR A 473 35.21 22.65 -3.01
N VAL A 474 35.98 23.42 -2.23
CA VAL A 474 36.71 24.60 -2.69
C VAL A 474 38.19 24.26 -2.83
N ASP A 475 38.63 24.16 -4.07
CA ASP A 475 40.01 23.86 -4.44
C ASP A 475 40.94 25.08 -4.30
N LYS A 476 42.25 24.83 -4.21
CA LYS A 476 43.27 25.88 -4.11
C LYS A 476 43.30 26.85 -5.30
N HIS A 477 42.83 26.43 -6.48
CA HIS A 477 42.79 27.26 -7.69
C HIS A 477 41.40 27.88 -7.96
N MET A 478 40.59 28.08 -6.91
CA MET A 478 39.27 28.69 -7.01
C MET A 478 39.28 30.18 -7.35
N ASP A 479 38.23 30.64 -8.03
CA ASP A 479 37.88 32.06 -8.07
C ASP A 479 37.06 32.44 -6.82
N VAL A 480 37.55 33.43 -6.06
CA VAL A 480 36.96 33.86 -4.77
C VAL A 480 35.51 34.29 -4.94
N THR A 481 35.20 35.02 -6.01
CA THR A 481 33.87 35.58 -6.24
C THR A 481 32.86 34.46 -6.54
N LYS A 482 33.25 33.51 -7.39
CA LYS A 482 32.45 32.32 -7.69
C LYS A 482 32.24 31.47 -6.45
N ALA A 483 33.31 31.17 -5.70
CA ALA A 483 33.23 30.36 -4.48
C ALA A 483 32.24 30.94 -3.47
N MET A 484 32.36 32.24 -3.15
CA MET A 484 31.46 32.90 -2.20
C MET A 484 29.99 32.84 -2.63
N ARG A 485 29.72 33.04 -3.92
CA ARG A 485 28.36 32.97 -4.48
C ARG A 485 27.79 31.55 -4.43
N ILE A 486 28.58 30.55 -4.83
CA ILE A 486 28.17 29.14 -4.88
C ILE A 486 27.90 28.61 -3.47
N ILE A 487 28.78 28.88 -2.50
CA ILE A 487 28.60 28.44 -1.11
C ILE A 487 27.32 29.04 -0.52
N LYS A 488 27.13 30.36 -0.70
CA LYS A 488 25.94 31.06 -0.21
C LYS A 488 24.67 30.47 -0.79
N ASP A 489 24.59 30.35 -2.12
CA ASP A 489 23.41 29.82 -2.81
C ASP A 489 23.12 28.38 -2.39
N SER A 490 24.16 27.53 -2.36
CA SER A 490 24.04 26.10 -2.05
C SER A 490 23.46 25.84 -0.65
N LYS A 491 23.71 26.71 0.34
CA LYS A 491 23.17 26.57 1.71
C LYS A 491 21.92 27.41 1.97
N CYS A 492 21.86 28.65 1.47
CA CYS A 492 20.91 29.65 1.95
C CYS A 492 19.66 29.80 1.07
N ASP A 493 19.68 29.37 -0.20
CA ASP A 493 18.52 29.50 -1.11
C ASP A 493 17.28 28.77 -0.58
N TYR A 494 17.43 27.48 -0.29
CA TYR A 494 16.38 26.67 0.32
C TYR A 494 16.98 25.59 1.23
N PRO A 495 17.25 25.90 2.51
CA PRO A 495 18.02 25.03 3.41
C PRO A 495 17.38 23.68 3.72
N ALA A 496 16.07 23.53 3.50
CA ALA A 496 15.31 22.29 3.72
C ALA A 496 15.17 21.43 2.43
N ALA A 497 15.86 21.81 1.35
CA ALA A 497 15.95 21.00 0.14
C ALA A 497 17.00 19.90 0.32
N CYS A 498 16.75 18.73 -0.26
CA CYS A 498 17.66 17.58 -0.22
C CYS A 498 18.98 17.79 -0.99
N ASN A 499 19.06 18.82 -1.83
CA ASN A 499 20.26 19.20 -2.56
C ASN A 499 20.92 20.46 -1.96
N ALA A 500 20.55 20.87 -0.75
CA ALA A 500 21.26 21.94 -0.05
C ALA A 500 22.64 21.43 0.42
N MET A 501 23.65 22.29 0.39
CA MET A 501 24.98 21.94 0.92
C MET A 501 24.88 21.65 2.42
N GLU A 502 25.37 20.49 2.85
CA GLU A 502 25.46 20.12 4.27
C GLU A 502 26.90 20.16 4.79
N THR A 503 27.88 19.90 3.92
CA THR A 503 29.29 19.96 4.26
C THR A 503 30.07 20.81 3.24
N LEU A 504 30.83 21.77 3.74
CA LEU A 504 31.79 22.56 2.96
C LEU A 504 33.20 22.01 3.19
N LEU A 505 33.84 21.54 2.12
CA LEU A 505 35.22 21.07 2.12
C LEU A 505 36.13 22.18 1.60
N ILE A 506 37.15 22.55 2.37
CA ILE A 506 38.09 23.62 2.01
C ILE A 506 39.49 23.05 1.92
N HIS A 507 40.17 23.31 0.80
CA HIS A 507 41.58 22.94 0.64
C HIS A 507 42.46 23.66 1.69
N GLU A 508 43.37 22.92 2.35
CA GLU A 508 44.20 23.40 3.47
C GLU A 508 44.96 24.72 3.20
N SER A 509 45.46 24.91 1.97
CA SER A 509 46.15 26.14 1.56
C SER A 509 45.30 27.41 1.67
N LEU A 510 43.97 27.29 1.69
CA LEU A 510 43.05 28.42 1.80
C LEU A 510 42.84 28.87 3.25
N MET A 511 43.32 28.10 4.23
CA MET A 511 43.20 28.41 5.66
C MET A 511 44.10 29.57 6.10
N SER A 512 45.19 29.83 5.38
CA SER A 512 46.16 30.88 5.73
C SER A 512 45.76 32.29 5.24
N GLY A 513 44.72 32.40 4.40
CA GLY A 513 44.27 33.67 3.80
C GLY A 513 42.99 34.24 4.43
N SER A 514 42.50 35.36 3.88
CA SER A 514 41.22 35.96 4.33
C SER A 514 40.00 35.14 3.93
N PHE A 515 40.12 34.28 2.92
CA PHE A 515 39.00 33.52 2.36
C PHE A 515 38.20 32.76 3.41
N PHE A 516 38.87 32.01 4.30
CA PHE A 516 38.18 31.26 5.35
C PHE A 516 37.39 32.18 6.30
N SER A 517 37.99 33.29 6.72
CA SER A 517 37.30 34.28 7.56
C SER A 517 36.13 34.96 6.83
N ASP A 518 36.28 35.22 5.53
CA ASP A 518 35.24 35.83 4.69
C ASP A 518 34.04 34.88 4.53
N VAL A 519 34.28 33.59 4.30
CA VAL A 519 33.25 32.54 4.26
C VAL A 519 32.51 32.45 5.60
N CYS A 520 33.24 32.40 6.72
CA CYS A 520 32.64 32.32 8.05
C CYS A 520 31.79 33.56 8.37
N SER A 521 32.29 34.75 8.03
CA SER A 521 31.57 36.01 8.21
C SER A 521 30.28 36.06 7.38
N MET A 522 30.36 35.62 6.11
CA MET A 522 29.20 35.54 5.22
C MET A 522 28.15 34.56 5.77
N LEU A 523 28.54 33.35 6.12
CA LEU A 523 27.61 32.35 6.66
C LEU A 523 26.97 32.81 7.97
N HIS A 524 27.75 33.44 8.85
CA HIS A 524 27.23 34.00 10.10
C HIS A 524 26.22 35.12 9.86
N LYS A 525 26.49 36.01 8.89
CA LYS A 525 25.58 37.09 8.50
C LYS A 525 24.24 36.57 7.96
N GLU A 526 24.25 35.44 7.24
CA GLU A 526 23.05 34.75 6.76
C GLU A 526 22.37 33.90 7.86
N GLY A 527 22.91 33.88 9.08
CA GLY A 527 22.36 33.15 10.22
C GLY A 527 22.66 31.65 10.22
N VAL A 528 23.66 31.20 9.45
CA VAL A 528 24.06 29.79 9.36
C VAL A 528 24.89 29.40 10.58
N LYS A 529 24.47 28.33 11.26
CA LYS A 529 25.25 27.70 12.33
C LYS A 529 26.36 26.83 11.71
N ILE A 530 27.60 27.06 12.12
CA ILE A 530 28.74 26.31 11.62
C ILE A 530 29.11 25.25 12.66
N ASN A 531 29.37 24.03 12.18
CA ASN A 531 30.00 22.96 12.96
C ASN A 531 31.39 22.66 12.39
N SER A 532 32.38 22.40 13.25
CA SER A 532 33.74 22.05 12.84
C SER A 532 33.90 20.55 12.63
N GLY A 533 34.44 20.17 11.47
CA GLY A 533 34.98 18.83 11.25
C GLY A 533 36.29 18.60 12.03
N PRO A 534 36.71 17.35 12.24
CA PRO A 534 37.94 17.00 12.94
C PRO A 534 39.20 17.81 12.58
N LYS A 535 39.56 17.94 11.29
CA LYS A 535 40.81 18.65 10.91
C LYS A 535 40.65 20.15 11.16
N LEU A 536 39.49 20.73 10.85
CA LEU A 536 39.23 22.14 11.16
C LEU A 536 39.33 22.44 12.67
N ARG A 537 38.84 21.54 13.52
CA ARG A 537 38.89 21.69 14.98
C ARG A 537 40.33 21.70 15.50
N GLU A 538 41.21 20.88 14.95
CA GLU A 538 42.63 20.85 15.33
C GLU A 538 43.36 22.15 14.95
N LEU A 539 42.94 22.78 13.84
CA LEU A 539 43.53 24.02 13.35
C LEU A 539 43.08 25.28 14.12
N LEU A 540 41.93 25.23 14.80
CA LEU A 540 41.35 26.39 15.48
C LEU A 540 41.46 26.27 17.01
N THR A 541 42.14 27.22 17.65
CA THR A 541 42.18 27.31 19.13
C THR A 541 40.81 27.63 19.73
N PHE A 542 40.04 28.48 19.05
CA PHE A 542 38.66 28.82 19.39
C PHE A 542 37.82 28.73 18.11
N GLY A 543 36.95 27.73 18.03
CA GLY A 543 36.19 27.43 16.82
C GLY A 543 34.73 27.07 17.11
N PRO A 544 33.94 26.88 16.05
CA PRO A 544 32.57 26.38 16.16
C PRO A 544 32.51 25.02 16.84
N PRO A 545 31.35 24.63 17.41
CA PRO A 545 31.18 23.31 18.05
C PRO A 545 31.54 22.18 17.07
N ALA A 546 32.05 21.07 17.60
CA ALA A 546 32.37 19.90 16.79
C ALA A 546 31.10 19.32 16.17
N ALA A 547 31.18 18.94 14.89
CA ALA A 547 30.12 18.21 14.22
C ALA A 547 29.86 16.88 14.95
N LYS A 548 28.58 16.55 15.19
CA LYS A 548 28.18 15.30 15.83
C LYS A 548 28.55 14.08 14.98
N SER A 549 28.45 14.23 13.67
CA SER A 549 28.77 13.23 12.66
C SER A 549 29.04 13.95 11.34
N MET A 550 29.97 13.43 10.54
CA MET A 550 30.18 13.89 9.16
C MET A 550 29.07 13.40 8.21
N ARG A 551 28.16 12.54 8.69
CA ARG A 551 26.94 12.10 7.98
C ARG A 551 25.69 12.74 8.57
N THR A 552 25.65 14.06 8.63
CA THR A 552 24.48 14.78 9.18
C THR A 552 23.83 15.60 8.07
N GLU A 553 22.58 15.30 7.76
CA GLU A 553 21.71 16.20 6.98
C GLU A 553 21.02 17.14 7.98
N TYR A 554 21.32 18.44 7.90
CA TYR A 554 20.79 19.42 8.83
C TYR A 554 19.41 19.92 8.40
N SER A 555 19.14 20.00 7.09
CA SER A 555 17.89 20.51 6.53
C SER A 555 17.50 21.90 7.09
N ALA A 556 18.50 22.70 7.46
CA ALA A 556 18.35 23.99 8.13
C ALA A 556 19.52 24.92 7.77
N LEU A 557 19.49 26.16 8.27
CA LEU A 557 20.63 27.09 8.24
C LEU A 557 21.73 26.62 9.21
N GLU A 558 22.28 25.45 8.93
CA GLU A 558 23.37 24.80 9.64
C GLU A 558 24.20 23.97 8.64
N CYS A 559 25.52 23.94 8.81
CA CYS A 559 26.41 23.13 7.97
C CYS A 559 27.69 22.75 8.73
N THR A 560 28.39 21.75 8.22
CA THR A 560 29.75 21.39 8.66
C THR A 560 30.79 22.03 7.74
N ILE A 561 31.90 22.52 8.30
CA ILE A 561 33.09 22.89 7.53
C ILE A 561 34.22 21.95 7.92
N GLU A 562 34.87 21.37 6.91
CA GLU A 562 36.01 20.47 7.09
C GLU A 562 37.16 20.86 6.14
N VAL A 563 38.39 20.63 6.59
CA VAL A 563 39.60 20.91 5.82
C VAL A 563 40.10 19.63 5.17
N VAL A 564 40.49 19.70 3.89
CA VAL A 564 41.05 18.57 3.12
C VAL A 564 42.38 18.96 2.51
N SER A 565 43.27 17.99 2.32
CA SER A 565 44.65 18.27 1.88
C SER A 565 44.76 18.47 0.37
N ASP A 566 43.91 17.80 -0.41
CA ASP A 566 43.86 17.89 -1.87
C ASP A 566 42.50 17.40 -2.41
N VAL A 567 42.39 17.27 -3.73
CA VAL A 567 41.17 16.81 -4.41
C VAL A 567 40.88 15.33 -4.15
N ASP A 568 41.90 14.49 -3.96
CA ASP A 568 41.72 13.06 -3.70
C ASP A 568 41.17 12.82 -2.28
N ASP A 569 41.62 13.60 -1.30
CA ASP A 569 41.07 13.64 0.05
C ASP A 569 39.61 14.14 0.03
N ALA A 570 39.30 15.14 -0.80
CA ALA A 570 37.93 15.62 -0.99
C ALA A 570 37.01 14.53 -1.60
N ILE A 571 37.47 13.84 -2.64
CA ILE A 571 36.73 12.73 -3.28
C ILE A 571 36.51 11.61 -2.26
N SER A 572 37.56 11.22 -1.54
CA SER A 572 37.50 10.19 -0.49
C SER A 572 36.52 10.55 0.62
N HIS A 573 36.47 11.84 1.00
CA HIS A 573 35.51 12.36 1.95
C HIS A 573 34.07 12.20 1.43
N ILE A 574 33.81 12.64 0.20
CA ILE A 574 32.49 12.58 -0.44
C ILE A 574 32.00 11.14 -0.53
N HIS A 575 32.84 10.21 -1.01
CA HIS A 575 32.46 8.78 -1.08
C HIS A 575 32.18 8.18 0.30
N LYS A 576 32.90 8.62 1.33
CA LYS A 576 32.76 8.08 2.69
C LYS A 576 31.55 8.65 3.42
N TYR A 577 31.18 9.91 3.20
CA TYR A 577 30.20 10.62 4.03
C TYR A 577 28.99 11.16 3.28
N GLY A 578 29.07 11.32 1.96
CA GLY A 578 27.95 11.77 1.13
C GLY A 578 26.87 10.72 0.92
N SER A 579 25.71 11.21 0.50
CA SER A 579 24.56 10.35 0.14
C SER A 579 24.50 10.03 -1.35
N ASN A 580 25.57 10.35 -2.10
CA ASN A 580 25.66 10.24 -3.56
C ASN A 580 24.57 11.05 -4.29
N HIS A 581 24.14 12.17 -3.70
CA HIS A 581 23.10 13.04 -4.25
C HIS A 581 23.70 14.08 -5.21
N THR A 582 24.21 15.19 -4.67
CA THR A 582 24.80 16.27 -5.46
C THR A 582 26.09 16.76 -4.82
N ASP A 583 27.18 16.78 -5.56
CA ASP A 583 28.46 17.27 -5.04
C ASP A 583 29.15 18.18 -6.06
N VAL A 584 29.84 19.21 -5.56
CA VAL A 584 30.34 20.32 -6.36
C VAL A 584 31.81 20.55 -6.12
N ILE A 585 32.56 20.84 -7.19
CA ILE A 585 33.90 21.42 -7.11
C ILE A 585 33.90 22.87 -7.59
N VAL A 586 34.60 23.74 -6.86
CA VAL A 586 34.89 25.11 -7.25
C VAL A 586 36.39 25.26 -7.53
N THR A 587 36.76 25.39 -8.80
CA THR A 587 38.15 25.53 -9.26
C THR A 587 38.20 26.19 -10.64
N GLU A 588 39.27 26.91 -10.97
CA GLU A 588 39.58 27.33 -12.35
C GLU A 588 40.55 26.34 -13.03
N HIS A 589 41.05 25.33 -12.31
CA HIS A 589 41.97 24.34 -12.85
C HIS A 589 41.23 23.20 -13.55
N ALA A 590 41.23 23.24 -14.90
CA ALA A 590 40.44 22.33 -15.74
C ALA A 590 40.73 20.84 -15.50
N SER A 591 42.00 20.45 -15.26
CA SER A 591 42.30 19.04 -15.03
C SER A 591 41.84 18.55 -13.66
N THR A 592 41.81 19.43 -12.64
CA THR A 592 41.28 19.09 -11.32
C THR A 592 39.76 18.95 -11.38
N ALA A 593 39.08 19.85 -12.09
CA ALA A 593 37.64 19.75 -12.34
C ALA A 593 37.29 18.43 -13.05
N ALA A 594 37.94 18.13 -14.17
CA ALA A 594 37.70 16.90 -14.93
C ALA A 594 38.04 15.62 -14.13
N HIS A 595 39.01 15.69 -13.22
CA HIS A 595 39.31 14.58 -12.33
C HIS A 595 38.18 14.38 -11.31
N PHE A 596 37.74 15.44 -10.64
CA PHE A 596 36.64 15.38 -9.68
C PHE A 596 35.33 14.88 -10.33
N GLU A 597 34.97 15.40 -11.51
CA GLU A 597 33.77 14.99 -12.26
C GLU A 597 33.79 13.50 -12.63
N ARG A 598 34.97 12.93 -12.88
CA ARG A 598 35.11 11.51 -13.23
C ARG A 598 35.07 10.59 -12.02
N GLU A 599 35.71 10.98 -10.91
CA GLU A 599 35.87 10.10 -9.75
C GLU A 599 34.73 10.20 -8.73
N VAL A 600 34.06 11.36 -8.62
CA VAL A 600 32.92 11.50 -7.72
C VAL A 600 31.71 10.74 -8.28
N ASP A 601 31.23 9.76 -7.50
CA ASP A 601 30.16 8.86 -7.92
C ASP A 601 28.82 9.27 -7.29
N SER A 602 28.43 10.51 -7.54
CA SER A 602 27.15 11.09 -7.13
C SER A 602 26.16 11.15 -8.29
N ALA A 603 24.88 11.26 -7.99
CA ALA A 603 23.85 11.37 -9.01
C ALA A 603 23.99 12.65 -9.84
N CYS A 604 24.48 13.72 -9.24
CA CYS A 604 24.84 14.98 -9.89
C CYS A 604 26.23 15.42 -9.42
N VAL A 605 27.11 15.73 -10.37
CA VAL A 605 28.43 16.30 -10.08
C VAL A 605 28.56 17.60 -10.86
N PHE A 606 28.88 18.70 -10.18
CA PHE A 606 28.96 20.01 -10.82
C PHE A 606 30.32 20.67 -10.66
N HIS A 607 30.72 21.41 -11.69
CA HIS A 607 31.86 22.31 -11.68
C HIS A 607 31.39 23.77 -11.69
N ASN A 608 31.82 24.55 -10.70
CA ASN A 608 31.53 25.99 -10.59
C ASN A 608 30.02 26.35 -10.65
N ALA A 609 29.16 25.46 -10.17
CA ALA A 609 27.71 25.68 -10.08
C ALA A 609 27.15 25.19 -8.74
N SER A 610 26.10 25.86 -8.25
CA SER A 610 25.44 25.54 -6.98
C SER A 610 24.85 24.13 -6.96
N THR A 611 24.89 23.46 -5.80
CA THR A 611 24.22 22.15 -5.60
C THR A 611 22.72 22.22 -5.91
N ARG A 612 22.13 23.41 -5.74
CA ARG A 612 20.71 23.69 -5.94
C ARG A 612 20.25 23.50 -7.38
N PHE A 613 21.16 23.42 -8.35
CA PHE A 613 20.79 23.16 -9.75
C PHE A 613 20.30 21.73 -10.00
N ALA A 614 20.56 20.77 -9.08
CA ALA A 614 20.07 19.40 -9.18
C ALA A 614 18.55 19.32 -8.93
N ASP A 615 17.77 19.65 -9.96
CA ASP A 615 16.32 19.74 -9.96
C ASP A 615 15.81 19.52 -11.39
N GLY A 616 14.73 18.75 -11.55
CA GLY A 616 14.23 18.36 -12.87
C GLY A 616 13.82 19.54 -13.76
N TYR A 617 13.21 20.57 -13.20
CA TYR A 617 12.84 21.76 -13.97
C TYR A 617 14.10 22.54 -14.39
N ARG A 618 15.07 22.70 -13.48
CA ARG A 618 16.35 23.37 -13.78
C ARG A 618 17.19 22.62 -14.81
N PHE A 619 17.05 21.30 -14.90
CA PHE A 619 17.69 20.45 -15.93
C PHE A 619 16.96 20.46 -17.28
N GLY A 620 15.81 21.14 -17.39
CA GLY A 620 15.02 21.17 -18.61
C GLY A 620 14.19 19.91 -18.85
N LEU A 621 13.89 19.13 -17.80
CA LEU A 621 13.00 17.94 -17.89
C LEU A 621 11.51 18.30 -17.77
N GLY A 622 11.18 19.59 -17.60
CA GLY A 622 9.83 20.11 -17.39
C GLY A 622 9.31 19.88 -15.97
N ALA A 623 9.30 18.63 -15.50
CA ALA A 623 9.01 18.26 -14.12
C ALA A 623 9.81 17.02 -13.70
N GLU A 624 9.75 16.71 -12.41
CA GLU A 624 10.33 15.49 -11.85
C GLU A 624 9.33 14.76 -10.97
N VAL A 625 9.40 13.43 -10.97
CA VAL A 625 8.71 12.61 -9.95
C VAL A 625 9.49 12.58 -8.64
N GLY A 626 10.80 12.83 -8.68
CA GLY A 626 11.75 12.42 -7.68
C GLY A 626 13.17 12.76 -8.08
N ILE A 627 14.08 12.78 -7.09
CA ILE A 627 15.51 12.60 -7.34
C ILE A 627 15.86 11.19 -6.88
N SER A 628 16.68 10.49 -7.66
CA SER A 628 17.11 9.13 -7.36
C SER A 628 18.62 9.10 -7.12
N THR A 629 19.04 8.55 -5.98
CA THR A 629 20.45 8.23 -5.71
C THR A 629 20.78 6.78 -6.02
N THR A 630 19.81 5.99 -6.50
CA THR A 630 20.03 4.59 -6.89
C THR A 630 20.86 4.50 -8.16
N ARG A 631 21.67 3.45 -8.28
CA ARG A 631 22.55 3.24 -9.45
C ARG A 631 21.89 2.52 -10.62
N ILE A 632 20.71 1.94 -10.41
CA ILE A 632 19.97 1.18 -11.41
C ILE A 632 18.77 1.98 -11.91
N HIS A 633 18.37 1.72 -13.16
CA HIS A 633 17.23 2.34 -13.83
C HIS A 633 17.37 3.84 -14.12
N ALA A 634 17.17 4.70 -13.11
CA ALA A 634 17.24 6.14 -13.24
C ALA A 634 17.98 6.76 -12.04
N ARG A 635 18.84 7.75 -12.32
CA ARG A 635 19.74 8.39 -11.35
C ARG A 635 19.75 9.91 -11.59
N GLY A 636 19.70 10.69 -10.51
CA GLY A 636 19.51 12.14 -10.56
C GLY A 636 18.03 12.54 -10.60
N PRO A 637 17.70 13.77 -11.01
CA PRO A 637 16.32 14.18 -11.24
C PRO A 637 15.63 13.27 -12.27
N VAL A 638 14.50 12.70 -11.87
CA VAL A 638 13.78 11.67 -12.64
C VAL A 638 12.60 12.32 -13.37
N GLY A 639 12.77 12.57 -14.66
CA GLY A 639 11.73 13.02 -15.57
C GLY A 639 10.96 11.86 -16.23
N VAL A 640 10.39 12.10 -17.41
CA VAL A 640 9.56 11.10 -18.13
C VAL A 640 10.35 9.84 -18.51
N ASP A 641 11.60 9.99 -18.96
CA ASP A 641 12.45 8.85 -19.35
C ASP A 641 12.65 7.84 -18.20
N GLY A 642 12.72 8.32 -16.96
CA GLY A 642 12.82 7.45 -15.79
C GLY A 642 11.53 6.72 -15.43
N LEU A 643 10.43 6.97 -16.13
CA LEU A 643 9.16 6.26 -16.02
C LEU A 643 8.92 5.30 -17.20
N LEU A 644 9.92 5.13 -18.06
CA LEU A 644 9.90 4.23 -19.20
C LEU A 644 10.92 3.11 -19.00
N THR A 645 10.65 1.96 -19.60
CA THR A 645 11.59 0.86 -19.79
C THR A 645 11.72 0.56 -21.28
N THR A 646 12.38 -0.54 -21.65
CA THR A 646 12.61 -0.90 -23.05
C THR A 646 12.05 -2.27 -23.40
N LYS A 647 11.68 -2.44 -24.67
CA LYS A 647 11.24 -3.72 -25.24
C LYS A 647 11.94 -3.97 -26.56
N TRP A 648 12.34 -5.22 -26.79
CA TRP A 648 12.91 -5.68 -28.06
C TRP A 648 11.81 -6.19 -28.98
N ILE A 649 11.80 -5.74 -30.23
CA ILE A 649 10.89 -6.16 -31.29
C ILE A 649 11.73 -6.74 -32.42
N LEU A 650 11.55 -8.01 -32.70
CA LEU A 650 12.20 -8.71 -33.81
C LEU A 650 11.17 -8.94 -34.92
N LYS A 651 11.41 -8.37 -36.09
CA LYS A 651 10.60 -8.55 -37.30
C LYS A 651 11.36 -9.47 -38.24
N GLY A 652 10.76 -10.60 -38.58
CA GLY A 652 11.36 -11.59 -39.48
C GLY A 652 10.31 -12.24 -40.38
N ASP A 653 10.80 -12.87 -41.44
CA ASP A 653 10.00 -13.66 -42.37
C ASP A 653 10.31 -15.17 -42.22
N GLY A 654 9.69 -15.82 -41.24
CA GLY A 654 9.84 -17.27 -41.01
C GLY A 654 11.23 -17.75 -40.56
N HIS A 655 12.05 -16.87 -39.99
CA HIS A 655 13.42 -17.19 -39.56
C HIS A 655 13.43 -18.18 -38.40
N ALA A 656 14.16 -19.29 -38.55
CA ALA A 656 14.42 -20.24 -37.47
C ALA A 656 15.87 -20.12 -36.99
N ALA A 657 16.11 -20.27 -35.69
CA ALA A 657 17.47 -20.23 -35.13
C ALA A 657 18.38 -21.31 -35.71
N ALA A 658 17.83 -22.45 -36.12
CA ALA A 658 18.55 -23.54 -36.77
C ALA A 658 19.15 -23.15 -38.14
N ASP A 659 18.53 -22.19 -38.85
CA ASP A 659 19.04 -21.71 -40.14
C ASP A 659 20.40 -21.01 -40.01
N PHE A 660 20.75 -20.55 -38.81
CA PHE A 660 21.98 -19.83 -38.48
C PHE A 660 23.02 -20.68 -37.73
N ALA A 661 22.75 -21.99 -37.55
CA ALA A 661 23.71 -22.91 -36.97
C ALA A 661 24.86 -23.22 -37.95
N GLU A 662 25.92 -23.89 -37.47
CA GLU A 662 27.02 -24.33 -38.33
C GLU A 662 26.50 -25.27 -39.43
N GLY A 663 26.68 -24.89 -40.70
CA GLY A 663 26.10 -25.59 -41.87
C GLY A 663 24.68 -25.19 -42.25
N GLY A 664 24.10 -24.18 -41.58
CA GLY A 664 22.78 -23.62 -41.88
C GLY A 664 22.72 -22.79 -43.18
N SER A 665 21.51 -22.43 -43.60
CA SER A 665 21.24 -21.73 -44.87
C SER A 665 21.36 -20.20 -44.78
N LYS A 666 21.45 -19.63 -43.57
CA LYS A 666 21.47 -18.18 -43.33
C LYS A 666 22.70 -17.75 -42.53
N THR A 667 23.07 -16.48 -42.69
CA THR A 667 24.26 -15.88 -42.06
C THR A 667 23.90 -14.58 -41.32
N TRP A 668 24.58 -14.32 -40.20
CA TRP A 668 24.44 -13.08 -39.46
C TRP A 668 25.13 -11.90 -40.14
N LEU A 669 24.52 -10.71 -40.04
CA LEU A 669 25.04 -9.42 -40.52
C LEU A 669 25.37 -8.47 -39.36
N HIS A 670 24.53 -8.39 -38.33
CA HIS A 670 24.67 -7.49 -37.18
C HIS A 670 24.95 -6.02 -37.54
N GLN A 671 24.31 -5.50 -38.59
CA GLN A 671 24.53 -4.15 -39.06
C GLN A 671 23.63 -3.15 -38.31
N SER A 672 24.23 -2.21 -37.58
CA SER A 672 23.50 -1.08 -37.01
C SER A 672 22.85 -0.24 -38.11
N LEU A 673 21.55 0.01 -37.99
CA LEU A 673 20.80 0.85 -38.92
C LEU A 673 20.60 2.25 -38.31
N PRO A 674 20.47 3.30 -39.14
CA PRO A 674 20.14 4.63 -38.63
C PRO A 674 18.79 4.61 -37.92
N LEU A 675 18.72 5.31 -36.80
CA LEU A 675 17.46 5.67 -36.15
C LEU A 675 16.85 6.77 -37.02
N THR A 676 15.86 6.46 -37.83
CA THR A 676 15.08 7.51 -38.49
C THR A 676 14.48 8.39 -37.40
N GLU A 677 14.81 9.70 -37.42
CA GLU A 677 14.09 10.69 -36.63
C GLU A 677 12.59 10.49 -36.89
N SER A 678 11.85 10.17 -35.84
CA SER A 678 10.41 9.93 -35.94
C SER A 678 9.73 11.13 -36.57
N ALA A 679 8.98 10.88 -37.66
CA ALA A 679 8.08 11.83 -38.30
C ALA A 679 6.94 12.26 -37.36
#